data_AF-A0A246JSS1-F1
#
_entry.id   AF-A0A246JSS1-F1
#
_cell.length_a   1.000
_cell.length_b   1.000
_cell.length_c   1.000
_cell.angle_alpha   90.00
_cell.angle_beta   90.00
_cell.angle_gamma   90.00
#
_symmetry.space_group_name_H-M   'P 1'
#
loop_
_entity.id
_entity.type
_entity.pdbx_description
1 polymer ?
#
loop_
_entity_poly.entity_id
_entity_poly.type
_entity_poly.pdbx_seq_one_letter_code
_entity_poly.pdbx_strand_id
1 'polypeptide(L)'
;MDNQGRELLDQIYVTFSDRSKDLLDAVSEPGALDEKVGSVERWTDLGDWLGLAERLGAEKVLFVRGDPVAVFTDARKAPDEAALGELYRRAWCMSEPRCLFVALPHEIRIYALSLPPSRGGPPSDPWRVLSTAADVLELTQEIDEYGPDLQGLMEVGDSAPARADRRLIEDLRHVRSQLEATGLSMAEAHALIGRSILIRYLEDRGVLTRAYFERVAGGDQVWQDALNNEGAIPVLGAPGKQRLYDRVLGNADFTHALFESLATDFNGDLFALGEAREKRFSASALTLLRSFLLGEIQAGQQPLFFWAYDFEVVPLALISSIYEQFYHDALSKRKNDKAGNEPGDANFVIDVSESESNDGGSEHGFSVKGELKHGAGTHYTPANLVHDALRRTLTPACLADRPKVLDPACGSGIFLVEAFRRIVRYEAHGRKRKLTPDELREVLRLRIFGVEINAEAARVAAFSLYLALLDQQEPPDIASGGALPYLLHNGQRDQKHFGILLVSDAFALTRAEQDFLSRRVAAKKAYKGRSYDVSLLDNAGVLDLPLGSFDVIVGNPPWQEAPSEKSTPRVWAAAFKMPAGEGSYSQLFIHRALTMLREGGTLGMLIGMKIFWNDRETSREFRRYLLTNATLKQVVNMAHVRRVFFAKAVAPFAFLLAEKRQSSSDDRVVFWNARRVSSVERLRSIAAVPLDRRVVTQGDLAEADYLWKVFWWGGHHDAALVSRLGLELTFGDTVVNADPQPRYGWQRGSTAPSGMLAVLRELDNKKVQPFGPLQETWFLPPPKGIKRDPDQRIYDGQRLVITRGVREPLGPIARLETKGFSFRHGIYCIPTAHLSQHEAILMLGVLWSSLGRYLLFMTAGNWGGWHDQVTSRDVLRTPLRLKPSWGMSKSDHDDAANRIVKAVNYLREKPVQQRQSQSMFDEPAKYNDEHEQKLAKLDAAIFDLFEVSKAERDLVEDFWAESHELYWKGAEAHATSRLQLPEFTRGSRADLPEAPCRGTLLRYLCAFLDAWTAYLPDDSNLNWQVGMSPSRDLIAVIFTLDGSGGPELNNPPEDWQTILGRCADAIAQPVSPAFLVKRTVRAATADSFIVLRENARRLWTASAAREDADSLFVQLASRRKN
;
A
#
# COMPACT_ATOMS: atom_id res chain seq x y z
N MET A 1 45.51 -9.88 27.31
CA MET A 1 44.65 -8.79 26.80
C MET A 1 43.26 -9.11 27.27
N ASP A 2 42.63 -8.17 27.95
CA ASP A 2 41.31 -8.37 28.54
C ASP A 2 40.29 -8.62 27.42
N ASN A 3 39.52 -9.71 27.55
CA ASN A 3 38.63 -10.22 26.50
C ASN A 3 37.15 -10.01 26.86
N GLN A 4 36.88 -9.30 27.96
CA GLN A 4 35.56 -9.18 28.56
C GLN A 4 34.49 -8.64 27.60
N GLY A 5 34.75 -7.56 26.87
CA GLY A 5 33.76 -7.03 25.90
C GLY A 5 33.46 -7.99 24.75
N ARG A 6 34.39 -8.89 24.40
CA ARG A 6 34.16 -9.95 23.43
C ARG A 6 33.31 -11.08 24.00
N GLU A 7 33.60 -11.50 25.21
CA GLU A 7 32.82 -12.53 25.91
C GLU A 7 31.35 -12.09 26.06
N LEU A 8 31.12 -10.81 26.38
CA LEU A 8 29.77 -10.24 26.41
C LEU A 8 29.11 -10.25 25.02
N LEU A 9 29.86 -10.00 23.95
CA LEU A 9 29.32 -9.94 22.59
C LEU A 9 28.95 -11.34 22.11
N ASP A 10 29.80 -12.32 22.38
CA ASP A 10 29.54 -13.73 22.10
C ASP A 10 28.33 -14.24 22.92
N GLN A 11 28.14 -13.77 24.16
CA GLN A 11 26.95 -14.05 24.95
C GLN A 11 25.67 -13.44 24.33
N ILE A 12 25.73 -12.22 23.81
CA ILE A 12 24.63 -11.61 23.04
C ILE A 12 24.33 -12.45 21.80
N TYR A 13 25.35 -12.91 21.08
CA TYR A 13 25.17 -13.76 19.90
C TYR A 13 24.48 -15.08 20.23
N VAL A 14 24.87 -15.76 21.31
CA VAL A 14 24.19 -16.99 21.77
C VAL A 14 22.73 -16.66 22.11
N THR A 15 22.51 -15.64 22.94
CA THR A 15 21.16 -15.29 23.41
C THR A 15 20.23 -14.90 22.26
N PHE A 16 20.72 -14.14 21.28
CA PHE A 16 19.93 -13.73 20.13
C PHE A 16 19.75 -14.88 19.14
N SER A 17 20.74 -15.76 18.94
CA SER A 17 20.63 -16.93 18.05
C SER A 17 19.63 -17.97 18.57
N ASP A 18 19.56 -18.16 19.89
CA ASP A 18 18.58 -19.05 20.53
C ASP A 18 17.14 -18.55 20.32
N ARG A 19 16.97 -17.23 20.17
CA ARG A 19 15.67 -16.55 20.04
C ARG A 19 15.26 -16.30 18.59
N SER A 20 16.22 -16.02 17.72
CA SER A 20 15.99 -15.65 16.33
C SER A 20 16.99 -16.32 15.41
N LYS A 21 16.48 -16.94 14.35
CA LYS A 21 17.30 -17.45 13.25
C LYS A 21 17.80 -16.34 12.32
N ASP A 22 17.46 -15.08 12.60
CA ASP A 22 17.70 -13.94 11.73
C ASP A 22 18.86 -13.04 12.21
N LEU A 23 19.65 -13.52 13.18
CA LEU A 23 21.01 -13.01 13.41
C LEU A 23 21.96 -13.68 12.41
N LEU A 24 22.40 -12.92 11.41
CA LEU A 24 23.18 -13.42 10.28
C LEU A 24 24.57 -12.80 10.25
N ASP A 25 25.55 -13.55 9.73
CA ASP A 25 26.90 -13.05 9.49
C ASP A 25 26.89 -11.95 8.42
N ALA A 26 27.63 -10.87 8.66
CA ALA A 26 27.87 -9.84 7.68
C ALA A 26 28.84 -10.39 6.62
N VAL A 27 28.33 -10.69 5.43
CA VAL A 27 29.09 -11.31 4.34
C VAL A 27 28.65 -10.76 2.99
N SER A 28 29.59 -10.57 2.06
CA SER A 28 29.25 -10.29 0.65
C SER A 28 29.50 -11.45 -0.30
N GLU A 29 30.10 -12.55 0.17
CA GLU A 29 30.39 -13.72 -0.64
C GLU A 29 29.12 -14.57 -0.91
N PRO A 30 28.75 -14.78 -2.19
CA PRO A 30 27.58 -15.59 -2.53
C PRO A 30 27.72 -17.04 -2.07
N GLY A 31 26.78 -17.51 -1.25
CA GLY A 31 26.76 -18.90 -0.76
C GLY A 31 27.49 -19.11 0.57
N ALA A 32 27.97 -18.05 1.22
CA ALA A 32 28.59 -18.12 2.55
C ALA A 32 27.59 -18.42 3.69
N LEU A 33 26.29 -18.20 3.47
CA LEU A 33 25.24 -18.56 4.44
C LEU A 33 25.05 -20.09 4.51
N ASP A 34 25.02 -20.65 5.73
CA ASP A 34 24.86 -22.08 5.99
C ASP A 34 23.66 -22.70 5.25
N GLU A 35 23.89 -23.85 4.58
CA GLU A 35 22.92 -24.57 3.74
C GLU A 35 21.70 -25.08 4.54
N LYS A 36 21.81 -25.25 5.86
CA LYS A 36 20.69 -25.72 6.72
C LYS A 36 19.53 -24.72 6.91
N VAL A 37 19.64 -23.50 6.40
CA VAL A 37 18.77 -22.36 6.79
C VAL A 37 17.88 -21.82 5.66
N GLY A 38 17.70 -22.55 4.55
CA GLY A 38 16.96 -22.01 3.38
C GLY A 38 17.75 -20.87 2.72
N SER A 39 19.06 -21.12 2.54
CA SER A 39 20.09 -20.13 2.19
C SER A 39 19.79 -19.32 0.92
N VAL A 40 19.18 -19.93 -0.11
CA VAL A 40 18.90 -19.26 -1.40
C VAL A 40 17.90 -18.11 -1.23
N GLU A 41 16.78 -18.35 -0.58
CA GLU A 41 15.71 -17.34 -0.41
C GLU A 41 16.17 -16.20 0.49
N ARG A 42 16.82 -16.54 1.60
CA ARG A 42 17.40 -15.54 2.52
C ARG A 42 18.48 -14.71 1.85
N TRP A 43 19.39 -15.34 1.09
CA TRP A 43 20.41 -14.61 0.34
C TRP A 43 19.80 -13.67 -0.70
N THR A 44 18.80 -14.17 -1.43
CA THR A 44 18.11 -13.43 -2.47
C THR A 44 17.31 -12.24 -1.92
N ASP A 45 16.88 -12.30 -0.66
CA ASP A 45 16.16 -11.21 0.01
C ASP A 45 17.10 -10.24 0.75
N LEU A 46 18.07 -10.76 1.52
CA LEU A 46 18.83 -10.00 2.53
C LEU A 46 20.30 -9.74 2.17
N GLY A 47 20.85 -10.39 1.14
CA GLY A 47 22.30 -10.36 0.85
C GLY A 47 22.89 -8.97 0.64
N ASP A 48 22.08 -8.00 0.24
CA ASP A 48 22.52 -6.61 0.05
C ASP A 48 22.86 -5.95 1.38
N TRP A 49 22.03 -6.18 2.40
CA TRP A 49 22.26 -5.68 3.75
C TRP A 49 23.45 -6.34 4.42
N LEU A 50 23.64 -7.64 4.19
CA LEU A 50 24.81 -8.39 4.66
C LEU A 50 26.10 -7.81 4.07
N GLY A 51 26.11 -7.54 2.76
CA GLY A 51 27.26 -6.92 2.10
C GLY A 51 27.52 -5.47 2.54
N LEU A 52 26.48 -4.67 2.78
CA LEU A 52 26.65 -3.31 3.34
C LEU A 52 27.23 -3.35 4.76
N ALA A 53 26.78 -4.29 5.59
CA ALA A 53 27.31 -4.47 6.94
C ALA A 53 28.76 -4.97 6.94
N GLU A 54 29.14 -5.83 6.00
CA GLU A 54 30.54 -6.24 5.84
C GLU A 54 31.42 -5.04 5.46
N ARG A 55 30.96 -4.16 4.56
CA ARG A 55 31.66 -2.90 4.22
C ARG A 55 31.77 -1.92 5.40
N LEU A 56 30.80 -1.94 6.31
CA LEU A 56 30.88 -1.20 7.57
C LEU A 56 32.01 -1.75 8.47
N GLY A 57 32.36 -3.03 8.35
CA GLY A 57 33.25 -3.76 9.27
C GLY A 57 32.49 -4.50 10.39
N ALA A 58 31.18 -4.70 10.23
CA ALA A 58 30.38 -5.46 11.17
C ALA A 58 30.69 -6.97 11.09
N GLU A 59 30.49 -7.69 12.19
CA GLU A 59 30.54 -9.16 12.21
C GLU A 59 29.18 -9.77 11.91
N LYS A 60 28.10 -9.17 12.44
CA LYS A 60 26.73 -9.69 12.32
C LYS A 60 25.70 -8.58 12.14
N VAL A 61 24.56 -8.96 11.58
CA VAL A 61 23.36 -8.15 11.47
C VAL A 61 22.18 -8.94 12.02
N LEU A 62 21.41 -8.32 12.91
CA LEU A 62 20.12 -8.85 13.33
C LEU A 62 19.04 -8.28 12.41
N PHE A 63 18.35 -9.16 11.72
CA PHE A 63 17.13 -8.82 11.01
C PHE A 63 15.93 -9.11 11.89
N VAL A 64 14.95 -8.22 11.84
CA VAL A 64 13.62 -8.49 12.37
C VAL A 64 12.69 -8.35 11.19
N ARG A 65 12.09 -9.49 10.81
CA ARG A 65 11.21 -9.57 9.63
C ARG A 65 11.92 -9.14 8.34
N GLY A 66 13.21 -9.39 8.21
CA GLY A 66 13.99 -9.04 7.02
C GLY A 66 14.35 -7.56 6.86
N ASP A 67 13.96 -6.70 7.80
CA ASP A 67 14.56 -5.37 7.93
C ASP A 67 15.79 -5.47 8.85
N PRO A 68 16.94 -4.86 8.51
CA PRO A 68 18.10 -4.84 9.38
C PRO A 68 17.82 -3.91 10.56
N VAL A 69 17.83 -4.43 11.79
CA VAL A 69 17.48 -3.65 12.99
C VAL A 69 18.70 -3.32 13.82
N ALA A 70 19.62 -4.27 13.99
CA ALA A 70 20.84 -4.05 14.75
C ALA A 70 22.07 -4.55 14.00
N VAL A 71 23.17 -3.81 14.13
CA VAL A 71 24.47 -4.18 13.55
C VAL A 71 25.49 -4.33 14.67
N PHE A 72 26.33 -5.36 14.59
CA PHE A 72 27.26 -5.75 15.65
C PHE A 72 28.69 -5.70 15.14
N THR A 73 29.58 -5.06 15.89
CA THR A 73 30.96 -4.84 15.50
C THR A 73 31.93 -5.01 16.67
N ASP A 74 33.12 -5.53 16.38
CA ASP A 74 34.22 -5.67 17.32
C ASP A 74 35.26 -4.57 17.07
N ALA A 75 35.30 -3.56 17.95
CA ALA A 75 36.18 -2.40 17.83
C ALA A 75 37.35 -2.43 18.82
N ARG A 76 37.64 -3.59 19.45
CA ARG A 76 38.66 -3.70 20.52
C ARG A 76 40.06 -3.30 20.10
N LYS A 77 40.38 -3.40 18.80
CA LYS A 77 41.71 -3.07 18.24
C LYS A 77 41.92 -1.58 17.96
N ALA A 78 40.86 -0.76 18.00
CA ALA A 78 40.92 0.69 17.75
C ALA A 78 39.86 1.43 18.59
N PRO A 79 40.02 1.50 19.93
CA PRO A 79 38.97 1.93 20.85
C PRO A 79 38.89 3.46 21.06
N ASP A 80 39.53 4.29 20.23
CA ASP A 80 39.46 5.73 20.43
C ASP A 80 38.09 6.32 20.03
N GLU A 81 37.74 7.46 20.63
CA GLU A 81 36.44 8.11 20.38
C GLU A 81 36.25 8.56 18.94
N ALA A 82 37.35 8.85 18.22
CA ALA A 82 37.29 9.26 16.82
C ALA A 82 36.90 8.08 15.91
N ALA A 83 37.48 6.90 16.12
CA ALA A 83 37.14 5.66 15.44
C ALA A 83 35.70 5.22 15.74
N LEU A 84 35.26 5.39 17.00
CA LEU A 84 33.86 5.15 17.39
C LEU A 84 32.89 6.12 16.71
N GLY A 85 33.23 7.41 16.65
CA GLY A 85 32.43 8.41 15.94
C GLY A 85 32.29 8.10 14.45
N GLU A 86 33.37 7.64 13.82
CA GLU A 86 33.37 7.22 12.41
C GLU A 86 32.50 5.97 12.18
N LEU A 87 32.60 4.98 13.05
CA LEU A 87 31.78 3.78 13.00
C LEU A 87 30.29 4.08 13.18
N TYR A 88 29.94 4.94 14.15
CA TYR A 88 28.58 5.45 14.33
C TYR A 88 28.08 6.18 13.09
N ARG A 89 28.88 7.10 12.54
CA ARG A 89 28.54 7.87 11.34
C ARG A 89 28.22 6.96 10.16
N ARG A 90 29.06 5.95 9.91
CA ARG A 90 28.84 4.98 8.82
C ARG A 90 27.62 4.09 9.08
N ALA A 91 27.42 3.61 10.31
CA ALA A 91 26.22 2.83 10.66
C ALA A 91 24.93 3.64 10.50
N TRP A 92 24.94 4.93 10.87
CA TRP A 92 23.82 5.85 10.65
C TRP A 92 23.48 6.01 9.17
N CYS A 93 24.49 6.04 8.29
CA CYS A 93 24.30 6.12 6.84
C CYS A 93 23.57 4.91 6.22
N MET A 94 23.56 3.75 6.89
CA MET A 94 22.79 2.59 6.46
C MET A 94 21.26 2.84 6.50
N SER A 95 20.81 3.88 7.20
CA SER A 95 19.44 4.41 7.27
C SER A 95 18.34 3.53 7.88
N GLU A 96 18.41 2.20 7.73
CA GLU A 96 17.41 1.26 8.26
C GLU A 96 17.75 0.70 9.65
N PRO A 97 19.02 0.34 9.98
CA PRO A 97 19.37 -0.08 11.33
C PRO A 97 19.04 0.96 12.40
N ARG A 98 18.57 0.47 13.56
CA ARG A 98 18.11 1.28 14.70
C ARG A 98 19.17 1.43 15.78
N CYS A 99 20.00 0.41 15.94
CA CYS A 99 21.07 0.42 16.92
C CYS A 99 22.35 -0.23 16.40
N LEU A 100 23.47 0.25 16.96
CA LEU A 100 24.82 -0.23 16.71
C LEU A 100 25.40 -0.77 18.02
N PHE A 101 25.79 -2.03 18.04
CA PHE A 101 26.46 -2.69 19.16
C PHE A 101 27.96 -2.74 18.91
N VAL A 102 28.74 -2.10 19.78
CA VAL A 102 30.19 -2.00 19.64
C VAL A 102 30.89 -2.66 20.82
N ALA A 103 31.62 -3.74 20.58
CA ALA A 103 32.48 -4.33 21.60
C ALA A 103 33.80 -3.56 21.73
N LEU A 104 34.06 -3.09 22.95
CA LEU A 104 35.28 -2.46 23.41
C LEU A 104 36.06 -3.42 24.32
N PRO A 105 37.30 -3.12 24.74
CA PRO A 105 38.11 -4.08 25.50
C PRO A 105 37.42 -4.63 26.77
N HIS A 106 36.68 -3.79 27.50
CA HIS A 106 36.08 -4.13 28.79
C HIS A 106 34.55 -4.06 28.83
N GLU A 107 33.91 -3.58 27.76
CA GLU A 107 32.47 -3.28 27.75
C GLU A 107 31.90 -3.36 26.33
N ILE A 108 30.57 -3.34 26.21
CA ILE A 108 29.84 -3.11 24.97
C ILE A 108 29.11 -1.79 25.08
N ARG A 109 29.26 -0.93 24.07
CA ARG A 109 28.46 0.29 23.94
C ARG A 109 27.39 0.08 22.87
N ILE A 110 26.15 0.40 23.22
CA ILE A 110 25.01 0.34 22.30
C ILE A 110 24.60 1.76 21.98
N TYR A 111 24.59 2.11 20.70
CA TYR A 111 24.19 3.44 20.24
C TYR A 111 22.87 3.38 19.48
N ALA A 112 21.96 4.30 19.77
CA ALA A 112 20.77 4.53 18.96
C ALA A 112 21.13 5.35 17.70
N LEU A 113 20.75 4.87 16.53
CA LEU A 113 21.04 5.50 15.23
C LEU A 113 19.97 6.54 14.82
N SER A 114 19.34 7.15 15.82
CA SER A 114 18.25 8.12 15.65
C SER A 114 18.70 9.57 15.54
N LEU A 115 19.98 9.85 15.84
CA LEU A 115 20.56 11.18 15.86
C LEU A 115 21.63 11.31 14.78
N PRO A 116 21.83 12.52 14.24
CA PRO A 116 22.86 12.73 13.25
C PRO A 116 24.24 12.76 13.94
N PRO A 117 25.31 12.31 13.28
CA PRO A 117 26.65 12.21 13.85
C PRO A 117 27.29 13.58 14.13
N SER A 118 28.21 13.63 15.10
CA SER A 118 29.06 14.79 15.40
C SER A 118 30.49 14.56 14.88
N ARG A 119 31.29 15.63 14.74
CA ARG A 119 32.70 15.50 14.33
C ARG A 119 33.55 15.14 15.54
N GLY A 120 34.36 14.07 15.40
CA GLY A 120 35.34 13.65 16.41
C GLY A 120 34.85 12.65 17.45
N GLY A 121 33.56 12.28 17.43
CA GLY A 121 32.98 11.28 18.33
C GLY A 121 31.51 10.98 18.00
N PRO A 122 30.84 10.05 18.71
CA PRO A 122 29.40 9.85 18.58
C PRO A 122 28.60 11.06 19.11
N PRO A 123 27.37 11.30 18.62
CA PRO A 123 26.59 12.50 18.91
C PRO A 123 25.96 12.56 20.31
N SER A 124 25.86 11.41 21.00
CA SER A 124 25.33 11.30 22.35
C SER A 124 26.06 10.19 23.12
N ASP A 125 25.88 10.17 24.44
CA ASP A 125 26.24 9.00 25.24
C ASP A 125 25.56 7.74 24.66
N PRO A 126 26.22 6.58 24.78
CA PRO A 126 25.63 5.31 24.37
C PRO A 126 24.28 5.14 25.07
N TRP A 127 23.30 4.62 24.32
CA TRP A 127 21.98 4.27 24.85
C TRP A 127 22.12 3.31 26.03
N ARG A 128 23.06 2.37 25.95
CA ARG A 128 23.44 1.45 27.03
C ARG A 128 24.94 1.14 27.00
N VAL A 129 25.50 0.92 28.18
CA VAL A 129 26.83 0.33 28.36
C VAL A 129 26.65 -0.98 29.11
N LEU A 130 27.17 -2.07 28.55
CA LEU A 130 27.14 -3.40 29.17
C LEU A 130 28.55 -3.77 29.57
N SER A 131 28.78 -4.02 30.85
CA SER A 131 30.09 -4.41 31.38
C SER A 131 30.04 -5.80 32.01
N THR A 132 28.86 -6.34 32.28
CA THR A 132 28.67 -7.65 32.92
C THR A 132 27.64 -8.52 32.20
N ALA A 133 27.69 -9.83 32.44
CA ALA A 133 26.71 -10.79 31.93
C ALA A 133 25.29 -10.52 32.47
N ALA A 134 25.16 -9.88 33.64
CA ALA A 134 23.88 -9.47 34.20
C ALA A 134 23.25 -8.34 33.37
N ASP A 135 24.05 -7.39 32.89
CA ASP A 135 23.57 -6.29 32.03
C ASP A 135 23.02 -6.83 30.70
N VAL A 136 23.66 -7.88 30.14
CA VAL A 136 23.19 -8.56 28.92
C VAL A 136 21.82 -9.21 29.18
N LEU A 137 21.64 -9.84 30.34
CA LEU A 137 20.37 -10.46 30.74
C LEU A 137 19.27 -9.41 30.95
N GLU A 138 19.59 -8.29 31.59
CA GLU A 138 18.65 -7.18 31.80
C GLU A 138 18.21 -6.58 30.46
N LEU A 139 19.15 -6.30 29.55
CA LEU A 139 18.83 -5.80 28.20
C LEU A 139 17.91 -6.76 27.44
N THR A 140 18.18 -8.06 27.51
CA THR A 140 17.35 -9.07 26.82
C THR A 140 15.96 -9.18 27.42
N GLN A 141 15.83 -9.08 28.74
CA GLN A 141 14.53 -9.01 29.42
C GLN A 141 13.76 -7.73 29.06
N GLU A 142 14.43 -6.57 29.02
CA GLU A 142 13.81 -5.30 28.62
C GLU A 142 13.27 -5.37 27.17
N ILE A 143 14.05 -5.93 26.24
CA ILE A 143 13.61 -6.11 24.85
C ILE A 143 12.41 -7.07 24.75
N ASP A 144 12.33 -8.09 25.61
CA ASP A 144 11.23 -9.05 25.65
C ASP A 144 9.89 -8.43 26.08
N GLU A 145 9.90 -7.38 26.91
CA GLU A 145 8.68 -6.69 27.32
C GLU A 145 7.90 -6.09 26.12
N TYR A 146 8.59 -5.83 25.01
CA TYR A 146 8.01 -5.25 23.80
C TYR A 146 7.49 -6.29 22.78
N GLY A 147 7.67 -7.59 23.03
CA GLY A 147 7.07 -8.69 22.27
C GLY A 147 8.07 -9.70 21.67
N PRO A 148 7.57 -10.82 21.11
CA PRO A 148 8.41 -11.91 20.60
C PRO A 148 9.26 -11.49 19.38
N ASP A 149 10.38 -12.18 19.17
CA ASP A 149 11.36 -11.98 18.07
C ASP A 149 12.10 -10.62 18.08
N LEU A 150 12.42 -10.07 19.27
CA LEU A 150 13.20 -8.83 19.42
C LEU A 150 12.56 -7.59 18.78
N GLN A 151 11.23 -7.59 18.59
CA GLN A 151 10.49 -6.49 17.93
C GLN A 151 10.63 -5.13 18.62
N GLY A 152 10.87 -5.11 19.94
CA GLY A 152 11.13 -3.87 20.68
C GLY A 152 12.30 -3.06 20.12
N LEU A 153 13.29 -3.71 19.52
CA LEU A 153 14.42 -3.02 18.88
C LEU A 153 13.98 -2.19 17.68
N MET A 154 12.85 -2.51 17.04
CA MET A 154 12.28 -1.70 15.95
C MET A 154 11.72 -0.36 16.45
N GLU A 155 11.39 -0.25 17.74
CA GLU A 155 10.83 0.97 18.35
C GLU A 155 11.92 1.95 18.80
N VAL A 156 13.18 1.49 18.90
CA VAL A 156 14.32 2.32 19.26
C VAL A 156 14.51 3.42 18.21
N GLY A 157 14.13 4.65 18.57
CA GLY A 157 14.37 5.83 17.75
C GLY A 157 13.51 5.97 16.49
N ASP A 158 12.45 5.17 16.30
CA ASP A 158 11.67 5.11 15.06
C ASP A 158 10.89 6.40 14.71
N SER A 159 10.63 7.22 15.72
CA SER A 159 9.95 8.52 15.61
C SER A 159 10.89 9.71 15.39
N ALA A 160 12.21 9.51 15.31
CA ALA A 160 13.16 10.62 15.21
C ALA A 160 13.15 11.27 13.80
N PRO A 161 12.98 12.61 13.71
CA PRO A 161 13.16 13.35 12.46
C PRO A 161 14.58 13.27 11.87
N ALA A 162 15.56 12.87 12.69
CA ALA A 162 16.98 12.97 12.38
C ALA A 162 17.64 11.66 11.88
N ARG A 163 16.83 10.67 11.47
CA ARG A 163 17.31 9.48 10.77
C ARG A 163 17.89 9.86 9.40
N ALA A 164 18.91 9.14 8.93
CA ALA A 164 19.69 9.50 7.75
C ALA A 164 18.87 9.75 6.48
N ASP A 165 17.91 8.90 6.14
CA ASP A 165 17.06 9.07 4.95
C ASP A 165 16.21 10.36 5.01
N ARG A 166 15.54 10.61 6.15
CA ARG A 166 14.69 11.79 6.35
C ARG A 166 15.54 13.06 6.40
N ARG A 167 16.67 12.99 7.11
CA ARG A 167 17.57 14.13 7.27
C ARG A 167 18.21 14.52 5.94
N LEU A 168 18.63 13.54 5.13
CA LEU A 168 19.22 13.79 3.82
C LEU A 168 18.25 14.60 2.95
N ILE A 169 17.00 14.14 2.89
CA ILE A 169 15.95 14.82 2.14
C ILE A 169 15.73 16.26 2.64
N GLU A 170 15.74 16.49 3.95
CA GLU A 170 15.58 17.83 4.53
C GLU A 170 16.76 18.75 4.23
N ASP A 171 17.99 18.27 4.43
CA ASP A 171 19.22 19.00 4.12
C ASP A 171 19.24 19.39 2.64
N LEU A 172 18.85 18.47 1.77
CA LEU A 172 18.76 18.68 0.33
C LEU A 172 17.74 19.75 -0.08
N ARG A 173 16.59 19.84 0.60
CA ARG A 173 15.65 20.96 0.40
C ARG A 173 16.25 22.29 0.83
N HIS A 174 17.03 22.30 1.91
CA HIS A 174 17.69 23.51 2.39
C HIS A 174 18.78 23.97 1.41
N VAL A 175 19.65 23.05 0.99
CA VAL A 175 20.70 23.29 -0.02
C VAL A 175 20.10 23.87 -1.31
N ARG A 176 18.98 23.29 -1.78
CA ARG A 176 18.25 23.83 -2.94
C ARG A 176 17.83 25.28 -2.71
N SER A 177 17.19 25.59 -1.58
CA SER A 177 16.72 26.95 -1.29
C SER A 177 17.86 27.97 -1.29
N GLN A 178 19.04 27.58 -0.81
CA GLN A 178 20.23 28.44 -0.80
C GLN A 178 20.85 28.59 -2.20
N LEU A 179 20.87 27.51 -3.01
CA LEU A 179 21.30 27.58 -4.41
C LEU A 179 20.36 28.46 -5.25
N GLU A 180 19.05 28.39 -5.03
CA GLU A 180 18.08 29.31 -5.67
C GLU A 180 18.40 30.78 -5.32
N ALA A 181 18.85 31.07 -4.10
CA ALA A 181 19.27 32.42 -3.69
C ALA A 181 20.54 32.91 -4.40
N THR A 182 21.33 32.04 -5.03
CA THR A 182 22.46 32.43 -5.89
C THR A 182 22.04 32.85 -7.31
N GLY A 183 20.73 32.81 -7.60
CA GLY A 183 20.16 33.15 -8.90
C GLY A 183 19.90 31.94 -9.82
N LEU A 184 20.14 30.71 -9.34
CA LEU A 184 19.79 29.50 -10.07
C LEU A 184 18.27 29.29 -10.06
N SER A 185 17.72 28.84 -11.18
CA SER A 185 16.36 28.30 -11.19
C SER A 185 16.30 26.99 -10.39
N MET A 186 15.10 26.62 -9.95
CA MET A 186 14.87 25.35 -9.25
C MET A 186 15.40 24.13 -10.02
N ALA A 187 15.20 24.11 -11.34
CA ALA A 187 15.67 23.03 -12.20
C ALA A 187 17.20 22.96 -12.24
N GLU A 188 17.88 24.10 -12.24
CA GLU A 188 19.34 24.18 -12.22
C GLU A 188 19.92 23.81 -10.86
N ALA A 189 19.30 24.26 -9.77
CA ALA A 189 19.67 23.85 -8.42
C ALA A 189 19.51 22.33 -8.23
N HIS A 190 18.39 21.77 -8.70
CA HIS A 190 18.17 20.31 -8.70
C HIS A 190 19.20 19.56 -9.53
N ALA A 191 19.47 20.03 -10.76
CA ALA A 191 20.47 19.41 -11.63
C ALA A 191 21.83 19.37 -10.92
N LEU A 192 22.30 20.51 -10.40
CA LEU A 192 23.58 20.62 -9.72
C LEU A 192 23.68 19.71 -8.48
N ILE A 193 22.66 19.73 -7.61
CA ILE A 193 22.58 18.85 -6.44
C ILE A 193 22.65 17.38 -6.87
N GLY A 194 21.85 16.98 -7.87
CA GLY A 194 21.84 15.63 -8.40
C GLY A 194 23.22 15.19 -8.89
N ARG A 195 23.89 16.02 -9.71
CA ARG A 195 25.25 15.72 -10.23
C ARG A 195 26.22 15.48 -9.08
N SER A 196 26.15 16.30 -8.03
CA SER A 196 27.07 16.22 -6.90
C SER A 196 26.85 15.03 -5.98
N ILE A 197 25.59 14.70 -5.66
CA ILE A 197 25.26 13.48 -4.88
C ILE A 197 25.78 12.25 -5.61
N LEU A 198 25.54 12.20 -6.91
CA LEU A 198 26.00 11.10 -7.74
C LEU A 198 27.53 11.00 -7.78
N ILE A 199 28.24 12.10 -8.06
CA ILE A 199 29.70 12.02 -8.16
C ILE A 199 30.28 11.54 -6.83
N ARG A 200 29.73 11.99 -5.69
CA ARG A 200 30.07 11.44 -4.38
C ARG A 200 29.76 9.95 -4.26
N TYR A 201 28.61 9.50 -4.74
CA TYR A 201 28.27 8.08 -4.76
C TYR A 201 29.30 7.25 -5.56
N LEU A 202 29.65 7.69 -6.77
CA LEU A 202 30.60 6.98 -7.63
C LEU A 202 32.01 7.00 -7.04
N GLU A 203 32.42 8.11 -6.45
CA GLU A 203 33.72 8.25 -5.78
C GLU A 203 33.83 7.34 -4.54
N ASP A 204 32.85 7.36 -3.64
CA ASP A 204 32.85 6.53 -2.43
C ASP A 204 32.83 5.03 -2.73
N ARG A 205 32.10 4.62 -3.78
CA ARG A 205 32.04 3.23 -4.24
C ARG A 205 33.30 2.81 -5.01
N GLY A 206 34.24 3.72 -5.25
CA GLY A 206 35.47 3.45 -6.01
C GLY A 206 35.24 3.27 -7.51
N VAL A 207 34.09 3.71 -8.03
CA VAL A 207 33.79 3.74 -9.46
C VAL A 207 34.58 4.85 -10.14
N LEU A 208 34.65 6.03 -9.49
CA LEU A 208 35.56 7.11 -9.88
C LEU A 208 36.82 7.03 -9.04
N THR A 209 37.90 6.58 -9.66
CA THR A 209 39.22 6.49 -9.03
C THR A 209 40.01 7.78 -9.25
N ARG A 210 41.10 7.97 -8.50
CA ARG A 210 42.04 9.07 -8.73
C ARG A 210 42.51 9.14 -10.20
N ALA A 211 42.78 7.99 -10.82
CA ALA A 211 43.17 7.90 -12.22
C ALA A 211 42.10 8.49 -13.16
N TYR A 212 40.81 8.37 -12.83
CA TYR A 212 39.74 9.00 -13.59
C TYR A 212 39.84 10.53 -13.53
N PHE A 213 40.01 11.10 -12.33
CA PHE A 213 40.15 12.55 -12.16
C PHE A 213 41.40 13.09 -12.85
N GLU A 214 42.53 12.37 -12.78
CA GLU A 214 43.77 12.72 -13.46
C GLU A 214 43.62 12.65 -14.99
N ARG A 215 42.84 11.70 -15.52
CA ARG A 215 42.51 11.62 -16.94
C ARG A 215 41.70 12.84 -17.40
N VAL A 216 40.70 13.27 -16.60
CA VAL A 216 39.92 14.48 -16.90
C VAL A 216 40.79 15.74 -16.77
N ALA A 217 41.67 15.77 -15.77
CA ALA A 217 42.62 16.87 -15.58
C ALA A 217 43.58 17.00 -16.78
N GLY A 218 43.95 15.87 -17.39
CA GLY A 218 44.81 15.83 -18.57
C GLY A 218 46.17 16.48 -18.30
N GLY A 219 46.62 17.32 -19.24
CA GLY A 219 47.86 18.09 -19.12
C GLY A 219 47.73 19.44 -18.43
N ASP A 220 46.56 19.80 -17.88
CA ASP A 220 46.35 21.07 -17.20
C ASP A 220 46.99 21.04 -15.81
N GLN A 221 48.10 21.77 -15.65
CA GLN A 221 48.87 21.78 -14.41
C GLN A 221 48.06 22.35 -13.23
N VAL A 222 47.16 23.32 -13.47
CA VAL A 222 46.33 23.91 -12.41
C VAL A 222 45.35 22.87 -11.87
N TRP A 223 44.78 22.06 -12.75
CA TRP A 223 43.85 20.99 -12.37
C TRP A 223 44.57 19.85 -11.64
N GLN A 224 45.77 19.47 -12.11
CA GLN A 224 46.62 18.48 -11.45
C GLN A 224 47.04 18.94 -10.04
N ASP A 225 47.45 20.20 -9.89
CA ASP A 225 47.83 20.76 -8.60
C ASP A 225 46.63 20.81 -7.63
N ALA A 226 45.43 21.11 -8.15
CA ALA A 226 44.20 21.08 -7.36
C ALA A 226 43.88 19.67 -6.82
N LEU A 227 44.13 18.62 -7.60
CA LEU A 227 43.97 17.23 -7.15
C LEU A 227 44.98 16.84 -6.06
N ASN A 228 46.14 17.49 -6.00
CA ASN A 228 47.18 17.22 -4.99
C ASN A 228 47.02 18.04 -3.70
N ASN A 229 46.20 19.09 -3.70
CA ASN A 229 46.02 19.96 -2.56
C ASN A 229 45.11 19.31 -1.50
N GLU A 230 45.69 18.84 -0.40
CA GLU A 230 44.95 18.38 0.78
C GLU A 230 44.44 19.60 1.54
N GLY A 231 43.20 20.02 1.25
CA GLY A 231 42.57 21.17 1.90
C GLY A 231 42.54 21.07 3.43
N ALA A 232 42.34 22.21 4.11
CA ALA A 232 42.40 22.32 5.57
C ALA A 232 41.31 21.53 6.33
N ILE A 233 40.20 21.17 5.66
CA ILE A 233 39.12 20.37 6.20
C ILE A 233 39.02 19.08 5.38
N PRO A 234 39.35 17.90 5.93
CA PRO A 234 39.20 16.64 5.21
C PRO A 234 37.72 16.28 5.04
N VAL A 235 37.37 15.72 3.87
CA VAL A 235 36.05 15.15 3.62
C VAL A 235 35.97 13.77 4.28
N LEU A 236 35.18 13.66 5.34
CA LEU A 236 35.11 12.46 6.20
C LEU A 236 34.53 11.24 5.49
N GLY A 237 35.33 10.19 5.29
CA GLY A 237 34.98 8.99 4.51
C GLY A 237 35.69 7.73 4.95
N ALA A 238 35.37 6.61 4.28
CA ALA A 238 35.99 5.33 4.55
C ALA A 238 37.53 5.44 4.60
N PRO A 239 38.18 4.91 5.66
CA PRO A 239 39.62 5.01 5.84
C PRO A 239 40.40 4.55 4.60
N GLY A 240 41.31 5.39 4.11
CA GLY A 240 42.20 5.06 2.99
C GLY A 240 41.67 5.36 1.58
N LYS A 241 40.44 5.88 1.42
CA LYS A 241 39.96 6.36 0.10
C LYS A 241 40.20 7.86 -0.07
N GLN A 242 40.84 8.22 -1.18
CA GLN A 242 41.02 9.64 -1.55
C GLN A 242 39.76 10.17 -2.22
N ARG A 243 39.23 11.27 -1.68
CA ARG A 243 38.13 12.01 -2.26
C ARG A 243 38.62 13.33 -2.84
N LEU A 244 38.22 13.59 -4.07
CA LEU A 244 38.77 14.63 -4.92
C LEU A 244 37.68 15.58 -5.43
N TYR A 245 36.40 15.19 -5.43
CA TYR A 245 35.34 16.01 -6.01
C TYR A 245 35.19 17.41 -5.41
N ASP A 246 35.37 17.58 -4.10
CA ASP A 246 35.38 18.91 -3.46
C ASP A 246 36.54 19.80 -3.95
N ARG A 247 37.66 19.20 -4.37
CA ARG A 247 38.79 19.91 -4.97
C ARG A 247 38.43 20.38 -6.37
N VAL A 248 37.75 19.52 -7.14
CA VAL A 248 37.23 19.85 -8.48
C VAL A 248 36.25 21.02 -8.42
N LEU A 249 35.33 21.04 -7.44
CA LEU A 249 34.36 22.13 -7.26
C LEU A 249 35.00 23.51 -7.00
N GLY A 250 36.27 23.55 -6.60
CA GLY A 250 37.03 24.79 -6.45
C GLY A 250 37.37 25.47 -7.79
N ASN A 251 37.23 24.76 -8.92
CA ASN A 251 37.47 25.28 -10.25
C ASN A 251 36.28 25.00 -11.18
N ALA A 252 35.63 26.07 -11.67
CA ALA A 252 34.41 25.96 -12.48
C ALA A 252 34.64 25.25 -13.82
N ASP A 253 35.78 25.51 -14.48
CA ASP A 253 36.12 24.90 -15.76
C ASP A 253 36.44 23.42 -15.59
N PHE A 254 37.17 23.06 -14.54
CA PHE A 254 37.44 21.66 -14.22
C PHE A 254 36.16 20.90 -13.85
N THR A 255 35.27 21.52 -13.07
CA THR A 255 33.96 20.95 -12.73
C THR A 255 33.12 20.67 -13.98
N HIS A 256 33.10 21.61 -14.91
CA HIS A 256 32.37 21.45 -16.16
C HIS A 256 32.96 20.35 -17.04
N ALA A 257 34.30 20.28 -17.16
CA ALA A 257 34.99 19.20 -17.89
C ALA A 257 34.71 17.81 -17.27
N LEU A 258 34.61 17.72 -15.94
CA LEU A 258 34.20 16.51 -15.25
C LEU A 258 32.76 16.12 -15.59
N PHE A 259 31.83 17.07 -15.57
CA PHE A 259 30.42 16.82 -15.96
C PHE A 259 30.30 16.33 -17.41
N GLU A 260 31.02 16.93 -18.35
CA GLU A 260 31.02 16.52 -19.76
C GLU A 260 31.62 15.12 -19.95
N SER A 261 32.71 14.82 -19.26
CA SER A 261 33.35 13.50 -19.31
C SER A 261 32.41 12.42 -18.80
N LEU A 262 31.77 12.66 -17.64
CA LEU A 262 30.78 11.74 -17.08
C LEU A 262 29.53 11.60 -17.96
N ALA A 263 29.02 12.70 -18.53
CA ALA A 263 27.90 12.64 -19.46
C ALA A 263 28.24 11.76 -20.67
N THR A 264 29.48 11.81 -21.15
CA THR A 264 29.95 10.99 -22.28
C THR A 264 30.11 9.52 -21.88
N ASP A 265 30.76 9.24 -20.75
CA ASP A 265 31.04 7.88 -20.30
C ASP A 265 29.77 7.09 -19.92
N PHE A 266 28.69 7.81 -19.58
CA PHE A 266 27.35 7.27 -19.35
C PHE A 266 26.37 7.58 -20.48
N ASN A 267 26.86 7.78 -21.71
CA ASN A 267 26.03 7.81 -22.92
C ASN A 267 24.96 8.92 -22.99
N GLY A 268 25.07 9.96 -22.15
CA GLY A 268 24.07 11.02 -21.99
C GLY A 268 22.86 10.64 -21.12
N ASP A 269 22.85 9.43 -20.57
CA ASP A 269 21.80 8.95 -19.66
C ASP A 269 21.95 9.56 -18.25
N LEU A 270 23.17 9.93 -17.88
CA LEU A 270 23.51 10.55 -16.60
C LEU A 270 23.11 12.03 -16.54
N PHE A 271 23.58 12.78 -17.54
CA PHE A 271 23.29 14.19 -17.77
C PHE A 271 23.05 14.33 -19.28
N ALA A 272 21.99 15.02 -19.69
CA ALA A 272 21.78 15.28 -21.11
C ALA A 272 23.02 16.00 -21.68
N LEU A 273 23.64 15.42 -22.73
CA LEU A 273 24.89 15.93 -23.30
C LEU A 273 24.82 17.41 -23.70
N GLY A 274 23.65 17.90 -24.16
CA GLY A 274 23.41 19.31 -24.46
C GLY A 274 23.40 20.20 -23.20
N GLU A 275 22.71 19.77 -22.12
CA GLU A 275 22.70 20.51 -20.85
C GLU A 275 24.06 20.51 -20.14
N ALA A 276 24.87 19.48 -20.35
CA ALA A 276 26.22 19.43 -19.80
C ALA A 276 27.14 20.45 -20.50
N ARG A 277 27.08 20.55 -21.83
CA ARG A 277 27.92 21.44 -22.65
C ARG A 277 27.52 22.92 -22.61
N GLU A 278 26.23 23.21 -22.65
CA GLU A 278 25.75 24.59 -22.77
C GLU A 278 25.64 25.31 -21.42
N LYS A 279 25.58 24.56 -20.31
CA LYS A 279 25.23 25.10 -19.00
C LYS A 279 26.42 25.12 -18.04
N ARG A 280 27.04 26.30 -17.92
CA ARG A 280 28.07 26.59 -16.91
C ARG A 280 27.42 27.15 -15.64
N PHE A 281 27.65 26.51 -14.50
CA PHE A 281 27.20 27.01 -13.20
C PHE A 281 28.13 28.13 -12.71
N SER A 282 27.58 29.10 -11.97
CA SER A 282 28.37 30.20 -11.42
C SER A 282 29.36 29.71 -10.36
N ALA A 283 30.52 30.37 -10.26
CA ALA A 283 31.52 30.07 -9.23
C ALA A 283 30.96 30.20 -7.81
N SER A 284 30.01 31.10 -7.59
CA SER A 284 29.33 31.26 -6.29
C SER A 284 28.47 30.05 -5.93
N ALA A 285 27.72 29.49 -6.88
CA ALA A 285 26.91 28.28 -6.66
C ALA A 285 27.79 27.05 -6.39
N LEU A 286 28.88 26.87 -7.15
CA LEU A 286 29.82 25.77 -6.96
C LEU A 286 30.53 25.86 -5.60
N THR A 287 30.91 27.08 -5.19
CA THR A 287 31.52 27.34 -3.88
C THR A 287 30.56 27.03 -2.75
N LEU A 288 29.29 27.47 -2.87
CA LEU A 288 28.26 27.20 -1.88
C LEU A 288 28.01 25.68 -1.73
N LEU A 289 27.93 24.97 -2.85
CA LEU A 289 27.79 23.51 -2.86
C LEU A 289 29.01 22.82 -2.25
N ARG A 290 30.22 23.28 -2.56
CA ARG A 290 31.47 22.81 -1.94
C ARG A 290 31.43 22.99 -0.43
N SER A 291 31.02 24.17 0.06
CA SER A 291 30.87 24.43 1.50
C SER A 291 29.85 23.49 2.15
N PHE A 292 28.75 23.14 1.47
CA PHE A 292 27.81 22.12 1.96
C PHE A 292 28.42 20.71 2.03
N LEU A 293 29.19 20.31 1.02
CA LEU A 293 29.92 19.03 1.05
C LEU A 293 30.95 18.97 2.19
N LEU A 294 31.61 20.09 2.46
CA LEU A 294 32.64 20.22 3.50
C LEU A 294 32.07 20.47 4.89
N GLY A 295 30.77 20.76 5.01
CA GLY A 295 30.13 21.13 6.27
C GLY A 295 30.63 22.47 6.84
N GLU A 296 31.06 23.39 5.99
CA GLU A 296 31.49 24.74 6.37
C GLU A 296 30.25 25.58 6.75
N ILE A 297 29.97 25.73 8.04
CA ILE A 297 28.80 26.45 8.54
C ILE A 297 29.09 27.97 8.58
N GLN A 298 28.27 28.78 7.90
CA GLN A 298 28.23 30.23 8.12
C GLN A 298 27.48 30.56 9.41
N ALA A 299 27.97 31.54 10.18
CA ALA A 299 27.37 31.95 11.45
C ALA A 299 25.87 32.29 11.30
N GLY A 300 25.00 31.58 12.04
CA GLY A 300 23.55 31.78 12.04
C GLY A 300 22.72 30.85 11.14
N GLN A 301 23.35 29.91 10.41
CA GLN A 301 22.63 28.90 9.61
C GLN A 301 22.42 27.59 10.37
N GLN A 302 21.39 26.81 10.00
CA GLN A 302 21.20 25.45 10.54
C GLN A 302 22.40 24.56 10.16
N PRO A 303 22.90 23.71 11.08
CA PRO A 303 23.94 22.74 10.74
C PRO A 303 23.40 21.75 9.71
N LEU A 304 24.07 21.69 8.55
CA LEU A 304 23.80 20.71 7.49
C LEU A 304 24.68 19.49 7.70
N PHE A 305 24.15 18.30 7.40
CA PHE A 305 24.82 17.02 7.66
C PHE A 305 25.25 16.29 6.39
N PHE A 306 25.25 16.95 5.22
CA PHE A 306 25.66 16.31 3.96
C PHE A 306 27.09 15.74 4.02
N TRP A 307 27.99 16.39 4.76
CA TRP A 307 29.35 15.91 5.03
C TRP A 307 29.40 14.54 5.73
N ALA A 308 28.32 14.14 6.39
CA ALA A 308 28.27 12.92 7.19
C ALA A 308 27.92 11.67 6.38
N TYR A 309 27.47 11.79 5.13
CA TYR A 309 27.06 10.63 4.33
C TYR A 309 28.28 9.90 3.76
N ASP A 310 28.34 8.60 3.99
CA ASP A 310 29.26 7.68 3.32
C ASP A 310 28.46 6.79 2.35
N PHE A 311 28.59 7.08 1.07
CA PHE A 311 27.81 6.39 0.05
C PHE A 311 28.26 4.94 -0.17
N GLU A 312 29.37 4.48 0.42
CA GLU A 312 29.78 3.07 0.41
C GLU A 312 28.80 2.16 1.15
N VAL A 313 28.15 2.68 2.19
CA VAL A 313 27.21 1.95 3.07
C VAL A 313 25.77 2.45 2.98
N VAL A 314 25.50 3.49 2.17
CA VAL A 314 24.14 3.96 1.87
C VAL A 314 23.40 2.96 0.96
N PRO A 315 22.15 2.56 1.28
CA PRO A 315 21.35 1.70 0.41
C PRO A 315 21.04 2.35 -0.94
N LEU A 316 21.08 1.58 -2.03
CA LEU A 316 20.76 2.09 -3.38
C LEU A 316 19.32 2.62 -3.49
N ALA A 317 18.39 2.00 -2.76
CA ALA A 317 16.99 2.44 -2.70
C ALA A 317 16.85 3.89 -2.19
N LEU A 318 17.71 4.32 -1.24
CA LEU A 318 17.71 5.68 -0.74
C LEU A 318 18.09 6.69 -1.83
N ILE A 319 19.09 6.39 -2.65
CA ILE A 319 19.47 7.23 -3.80
C ILE A 319 18.30 7.42 -4.76
N SER A 320 17.64 6.31 -5.12
CA SER A 320 16.50 6.32 -6.04
C SER A 320 15.37 7.21 -5.49
N SER A 321 15.09 7.12 -4.18
CA SER A 321 14.06 7.93 -3.51
C SER A 321 14.34 9.44 -3.53
N ILE A 322 15.62 9.84 -3.45
CA ILE A 322 16.04 11.25 -3.49
C ILE A 322 15.71 11.86 -4.85
N TYR A 323 16.12 11.17 -5.94
CA TYR A 323 15.86 11.62 -7.30
C TYR A 323 14.37 11.76 -7.59
N GLU A 324 13.59 10.79 -7.16
CA GLU A 324 12.14 10.79 -7.37
C GLU A 324 11.44 11.93 -6.62
N GLN A 325 11.89 12.25 -5.40
CA GLN A 325 11.35 13.37 -4.64
C GLN A 325 11.64 14.72 -5.31
N PHE A 326 12.86 14.94 -5.79
CA PHE A 326 13.20 16.17 -6.51
C PHE A 326 12.42 16.32 -7.82
N TYR A 327 12.15 15.20 -8.49
CA TYR A 327 11.32 15.18 -9.69
C TYR A 327 9.87 15.59 -9.38
N HIS A 328 9.25 15.09 -8.31
CA HIS A 328 7.90 15.48 -7.91
C HIS A 328 7.79 16.96 -7.52
N ASP A 329 8.78 17.48 -6.80
CA ASP A 329 8.84 18.88 -6.41
C ASP A 329 8.83 19.79 -7.66
N ALA A 330 9.61 19.44 -8.70
CA ALA A 330 9.66 20.18 -9.96
C ALA A 330 8.32 20.17 -10.73
N LEU A 331 7.61 19.04 -10.73
CA LEU A 331 6.27 18.94 -11.34
C LEU A 331 5.21 19.75 -10.59
N SER A 332 5.31 19.82 -9.26
CA SER A 332 4.32 20.52 -8.42
C SER A 332 4.34 22.05 -8.62
N LYS A 333 5.53 22.65 -8.79
CA LYS A 333 5.71 24.11 -8.93
C LYS A 333 5.29 24.63 -10.31
N ARG A 334 5.56 23.88 -11.39
CA ARG A 334 5.04 24.18 -12.75
C ARG A 334 3.51 24.35 -12.79
N LYS A 335 2.80 23.70 -11.85
CA LYS A 335 1.35 23.79 -11.71
C LYS A 335 0.90 25.07 -10.99
N ASN A 336 1.67 25.53 -10.00
CA ASN A 336 1.41 26.79 -9.30
C ASN A 336 1.77 28.00 -10.17
N ASP A 337 2.85 27.92 -10.95
CA ASP A 337 3.25 29.01 -11.85
C ASP A 337 2.25 29.20 -13.00
N LYS A 338 1.66 28.10 -13.53
CA LYS A 338 0.53 28.17 -14.49
C LYS A 338 -0.80 28.60 -13.87
N ALA A 339 -0.99 28.47 -12.56
CA ALA A 339 -2.18 28.94 -11.86
C ALA A 339 -2.04 30.39 -11.35
N GLY A 340 -0.81 30.91 -11.26
CA GLY A 340 -0.48 32.25 -10.77
C GLY A 340 -0.18 33.29 -11.86
N ASN A 341 0.07 32.87 -13.11
CA ASN A 341 0.28 33.77 -14.25
C ASN A 341 -0.84 33.63 -15.29
N GLU A 342 -1.94 34.34 -15.09
CA GLU A 342 -2.54 35.09 -16.20
C GLU A 342 -1.84 36.45 -16.24
N PRO A 343 -1.12 36.78 -17.32
CA PRO A 343 -0.96 38.17 -17.72
C PRO A 343 -1.47 38.39 -19.13
N GLY A 344 -2.12 39.53 -19.34
CA GLY A 344 -2.46 40.03 -20.67
C GLY A 344 -1.22 40.22 -21.55
N ASP A 345 -1.46 40.09 -22.85
CA ASP A 345 -0.66 40.56 -23.99
C ASP A 345 0.83 40.88 -23.75
N ALA A 346 1.70 39.95 -24.16
CA ALA A 346 2.99 40.28 -24.77
C ALA A 346 3.54 39.09 -25.59
N ASN A 347 3.67 39.30 -26.91
CA ASN A 347 4.36 38.41 -27.85
C ASN A 347 5.84 38.26 -27.47
N PHE A 348 6.34 37.02 -27.42
CA PHE A 348 7.77 36.73 -27.53
C PHE A 348 7.96 35.64 -28.59
N VAL A 349 8.51 36.05 -29.73
CA VAL A 349 8.90 35.22 -30.88
C VAL A 349 10.38 34.92 -30.73
N ILE A 350 10.79 33.65 -30.80
CA ILE A 350 12.18 33.26 -31.03
C ILE A 350 12.29 32.87 -32.50
N ASP A 351 13.02 33.71 -33.21
CA ASP A 351 13.34 33.65 -34.63
C ASP A 351 14.56 32.74 -34.83
N VAL A 352 14.42 31.71 -35.65
CA VAL A 352 15.56 30.96 -36.20
C VAL A 352 15.41 31.06 -37.71
N SER A 353 16.16 31.99 -38.28
CA SER A 353 16.22 32.25 -39.71
C SER A 353 17.28 31.38 -40.36
N GLU A 354 16.89 30.65 -41.41
CA GLU A 354 17.72 30.42 -42.59
C GLU A 354 16.81 30.23 -43.83
N SER A 355 17.33 30.66 -44.98
CA SER A 355 16.66 31.31 -46.10
C SER A 355 16.02 30.44 -47.19
N GLU A 356 14.85 30.91 -47.65
CA GLU A 356 14.32 31.03 -49.03
C GLU A 356 14.32 29.85 -50.03
N SER A 357 13.11 29.45 -50.46
CA SER A 357 12.54 29.91 -51.76
C SER A 357 11.04 29.61 -51.89
N ASN A 358 10.31 30.61 -52.39
CA ASN A 358 8.86 30.68 -52.61
C ASN A 358 8.35 29.72 -53.70
N ASP A 359 7.19 29.10 -53.48
CA ASP A 359 6.01 29.37 -54.32
C ASP A 359 4.69 29.03 -53.59
N GLY A 360 3.66 29.85 -53.82
CA GLY A 360 2.46 29.95 -52.99
C GLY A 360 1.32 29.00 -53.33
N GLY A 361 0.58 28.58 -52.30
CA GLY A 361 -0.73 27.91 -52.41
C GLY A 361 -1.39 27.74 -51.03
N SER A 362 -2.56 28.33 -50.86
CA SER A 362 -3.32 28.50 -49.61
C SER A 362 -3.80 27.19 -48.94
N GLU A 363 -3.53 27.01 -47.64
CA GLU A 363 -4.28 26.08 -46.77
C GLU A 363 -4.56 26.68 -45.37
N HIS A 364 -5.81 26.49 -44.91
CA HIS A 364 -6.32 26.87 -43.60
C HIS A 364 -5.81 25.90 -42.51
N GLY A 365 -5.02 26.42 -41.56
CA GLY A 365 -4.48 25.66 -40.43
C GLY A 365 -5.51 25.36 -39.34
N PHE A 366 -5.62 24.08 -38.96
CA PHE A 366 -6.23 23.61 -37.71
C PHE A 366 -5.16 23.50 -36.61
N SER A 367 -5.31 24.24 -35.53
CA SER A 367 -4.45 24.21 -34.33
C SER A 367 -4.88 23.10 -33.36
N VAL A 368 -3.99 22.15 -33.06
CA VAL A 368 -4.13 21.19 -31.96
C VAL A 368 -3.55 21.79 -30.67
N LYS A 369 -4.42 22.22 -29.75
CA LYS A 369 -4.07 22.44 -28.33
C LYS A 369 -4.80 21.41 -27.49
N GLY A 370 -4.04 20.48 -26.89
CA GLY A 370 -4.52 19.50 -25.92
C GLY A 370 -3.58 19.45 -24.72
N GLU A 371 -3.70 20.39 -23.79
CA GLU A 371 -2.99 20.34 -22.51
C GLU A 371 -3.59 19.24 -21.61
N LEU A 372 -2.78 18.21 -21.33
CA LEU A 372 -3.09 17.18 -20.35
C LEU A 372 -3.04 17.78 -18.93
N LYS A 373 -4.21 17.95 -18.29
CA LYS A 373 -4.32 18.29 -16.86
C LYS A 373 -3.82 17.12 -16.00
N HIS A 374 -2.52 17.09 -15.70
CA HIS A 374 -1.92 16.12 -14.78
C HIS A 374 -2.02 16.61 -13.32
N GLY A 375 -2.73 15.85 -12.49
CA GLY A 375 -2.70 15.97 -11.04
C GLY A 375 -2.67 14.60 -10.40
N ALA A 376 -1.54 14.29 -9.77
CA ALA A 376 -1.37 13.21 -8.79
C ALA A 376 -1.60 11.77 -9.31
N GLY A 377 -0.59 11.23 -9.99
CA GLY A 377 -0.47 9.79 -10.26
C GLY A 377 0.93 9.21 -10.03
N THR A 378 1.94 10.05 -9.82
CA THR A 378 3.33 9.63 -9.61
C THR A 378 3.62 9.64 -8.10
N HIS A 379 3.57 8.47 -7.47
CA HIS A 379 3.93 8.30 -6.07
C HIS A 379 5.05 7.27 -5.97
N TYR A 380 6.15 7.64 -5.32
CA TYR A 380 7.19 6.71 -4.86
C TYR A 380 6.56 5.48 -4.24
N THR A 381 6.89 4.31 -4.78
CA THR A 381 6.43 3.03 -4.25
C THR A 381 7.37 2.62 -3.11
N PRO A 382 6.89 2.50 -1.86
CA PRO A 382 7.71 2.06 -0.74
C PRO A 382 8.47 0.77 -1.04
N ALA A 383 9.77 0.72 -0.71
CA ALA A 383 10.64 -0.42 -1.01
C ALA A 383 10.08 -1.75 -0.49
N ASN A 384 9.49 -1.76 0.71
CA ASN A 384 8.87 -2.94 1.29
C ASN A 384 7.72 -3.52 0.43
N LEU A 385 6.93 -2.68 -0.26
CA LEU A 385 5.91 -3.14 -1.22
C LEU A 385 6.54 -3.68 -2.51
N VAL A 386 7.62 -3.07 -2.99
CA VAL A 386 8.37 -3.54 -4.18
C VAL A 386 8.94 -4.93 -3.91
N HIS A 387 9.61 -5.12 -2.76
CA HIS A 387 10.16 -6.41 -2.36
C HIS A 387 9.08 -7.49 -2.20
N ASP A 388 7.93 -7.17 -1.58
CA ASP A 388 6.81 -8.13 -1.45
C ASP A 388 6.23 -8.53 -2.81
N ALA A 389 6.04 -7.58 -3.72
CA ALA A 389 5.57 -7.84 -5.08
C ALA A 389 6.55 -8.72 -5.87
N LEU A 390 7.86 -8.44 -5.78
CA LEU A 390 8.89 -9.23 -6.45
C LEU A 390 9.04 -10.62 -5.83
N ARG A 391 8.92 -10.77 -4.50
CA ARG A 391 8.96 -12.08 -3.84
C ARG A 391 7.81 -12.99 -4.29
N ARG A 392 6.64 -12.42 -4.58
CA ARG A 392 5.45 -13.16 -5.08
C ARG A 392 5.53 -13.51 -6.57
N THR A 393 6.30 -12.77 -7.37
CA THR A 393 6.36 -12.93 -8.83
C THR A 393 7.65 -13.61 -9.32
N LEU A 394 8.79 -13.24 -8.74
CA LEU A 394 10.12 -13.83 -8.96
C LEU A 394 10.43 -14.83 -7.85
N THR A 395 9.61 -15.87 -7.78
CA THR A 395 9.84 -17.02 -6.88
C THR A 395 11.12 -17.77 -7.29
N PRO A 396 11.73 -18.57 -6.40
CA PRO A 396 12.90 -19.38 -6.77
C PRO A 396 12.68 -20.27 -8.00
N ALA A 397 11.46 -20.81 -8.17
CA ALA A 397 11.10 -21.58 -9.36
C ALA A 397 11.10 -20.72 -10.62
N CYS A 398 10.52 -19.53 -10.56
CA CYS A 398 10.53 -18.57 -11.68
C CYS A 398 11.96 -18.12 -12.02
N LEU A 399 12.79 -17.84 -11.01
CA LEU A 399 14.19 -17.43 -11.19
C LEU A 399 15.04 -18.53 -11.83
N ALA A 400 14.78 -19.80 -11.51
CA ALA A 400 15.44 -20.95 -12.14
C ALA A 400 15.25 -20.99 -13.66
N ASP A 401 14.08 -20.54 -14.14
CA ASP A 401 13.73 -20.50 -15.57
C ASP A 401 14.27 -19.26 -16.30
N ARG A 402 15.14 -18.47 -15.66
CA ARG A 402 15.84 -17.33 -16.25
C ARG A 402 14.89 -16.27 -16.86
N PRO A 403 13.99 -15.66 -16.06
CA PRO A 403 12.80 -14.96 -16.55
C PRO A 403 13.10 -13.57 -17.14
N LYS A 404 12.35 -13.17 -18.17
CA LYS A 404 12.28 -11.80 -18.69
C LYS A 404 11.21 -10.99 -17.96
N VAL A 405 11.62 -9.86 -17.40
CA VAL A 405 10.83 -8.96 -16.57
C VAL A 405 10.57 -7.66 -17.32
N LEU A 406 9.32 -7.21 -17.30
CA LEU A 406 8.91 -5.91 -17.83
C LEU A 406 8.15 -5.11 -16.78
N ASP A 407 8.47 -3.82 -16.67
CA ASP A 407 7.61 -2.81 -16.05
C ASP A 407 7.08 -1.84 -17.13
N PRO A 408 5.78 -1.87 -17.46
CA PRO A 408 5.21 -1.05 -18.54
C PRO A 408 4.97 0.42 -18.12
N ALA A 409 5.22 0.78 -16.87
CA ALA A 409 5.10 2.14 -16.35
C ALA A 409 6.19 2.37 -15.30
N CYS A 410 7.45 2.25 -15.71
CA CYS A 410 8.55 2.00 -14.78
C CYS A 410 8.96 3.20 -13.93
N GLY A 411 8.55 4.43 -14.29
CA GLY A 411 8.91 5.63 -13.54
C GLY A 411 10.42 5.74 -13.34
N SER A 412 10.84 5.90 -12.09
CA SER A 412 12.26 5.96 -11.66
C SER A 412 12.99 4.61 -11.73
N GLY A 413 12.31 3.51 -12.07
CA GLY A 413 12.91 2.20 -12.32
C GLY A 413 13.05 1.28 -11.09
N ILE A 414 12.47 1.62 -9.94
CA ILE A 414 12.67 0.85 -8.69
C ILE A 414 12.34 -0.64 -8.82
N PHE A 415 11.25 -1.02 -9.50
CA PHE A 415 10.91 -2.43 -9.75
C PHE A 415 11.95 -3.13 -10.62
N LEU A 416 12.49 -2.43 -11.62
CA LEU A 416 13.49 -2.98 -12.55
C LEU A 416 14.84 -3.18 -11.86
N VAL A 417 15.25 -2.20 -11.05
CA VAL A 417 16.49 -2.25 -10.25
C VAL A 417 16.43 -3.42 -9.26
N GLU A 418 15.33 -3.54 -8.51
CA GLU A 418 15.18 -4.61 -7.53
C GLU A 418 15.01 -5.99 -8.19
N ALA A 419 14.34 -6.07 -9.34
CA ALA A 419 14.28 -7.30 -10.13
C ALA A 419 15.67 -7.73 -10.63
N PHE A 420 16.47 -6.79 -11.15
CA PHE A 420 17.84 -7.03 -11.58
C PHE A 420 18.69 -7.56 -10.43
N ARG A 421 18.70 -6.87 -9.28
CA ARG A 421 19.45 -7.28 -8.07
C ARG A 421 19.03 -8.66 -7.60
N ARG A 422 17.72 -8.95 -7.60
CA ARG A 422 17.19 -10.28 -7.21
C ARG A 422 17.69 -11.39 -8.13
N ILE A 423 17.67 -11.19 -9.45
CA ILE A 423 18.16 -12.16 -10.44
C ILE A 423 19.66 -12.38 -10.27
N VAL A 424 20.44 -11.30 -10.13
CA VAL A 424 21.90 -11.38 -9.94
C VAL A 424 22.25 -12.16 -8.67
N ARG A 425 21.60 -11.87 -7.55
CA ARG A 425 21.83 -12.59 -6.28
C ARG A 425 21.51 -14.07 -6.38
N TYR A 426 20.40 -14.42 -7.02
CA TYR A 426 20.02 -15.82 -7.23
C TYR A 426 21.04 -16.56 -8.10
N GLU A 427 21.48 -15.98 -9.23
CA GLU A 427 22.48 -16.61 -10.10
C GLU A 427 23.86 -16.69 -9.42
N ALA A 428 24.28 -15.64 -8.70
CA ALA A 428 25.54 -15.63 -7.96
C ALA A 428 25.57 -16.71 -6.87
N HIS A 429 24.45 -16.88 -6.14
CA HIS A 429 24.31 -17.93 -5.14
C HIS A 429 24.41 -19.32 -5.76
N GLY A 430 23.68 -19.57 -6.85
CA GLY A 430 23.74 -20.85 -7.56
C GLY A 430 25.13 -21.19 -8.11
N ARG A 431 25.95 -20.18 -8.41
CA ARG A 431 27.33 -20.33 -8.90
C ARG A 431 28.39 -20.32 -7.77
N LYS A 432 28.00 -19.99 -6.54
CA LYS A 432 28.90 -19.76 -5.39
C LYS A 432 30.05 -18.78 -5.71
N ARG A 433 29.76 -17.77 -6.54
CA ARG A 433 30.68 -16.67 -6.88
C ARG A 433 29.90 -15.46 -7.40
N LYS A 434 30.52 -14.28 -7.36
CA LYS A 434 29.97 -13.10 -8.04
C LYS A 434 29.94 -13.30 -9.55
N LEU A 435 29.00 -12.63 -10.22
CA LEU A 435 28.89 -12.66 -11.68
C LEU A 435 29.99 -11.80 -12.32
N THR A 436 30.48 -12.22 -13.47
CA THR A 436 31.45 -11.41 -14.24
C THR A 436 30.77 -10.18 -14.85
N PRO A 437 31.52 -9.13 -15.25
CA PRO A 437 30.94 -7.96 -15.91
C PRO A 437 30.08 -8.31 -17.13
N ASP A 438 30.51 -9.28 -17.94
CA ASP A 438 29.76 -9.74 -19.12
C ASP A 438 28.46 -10.46 -18.74
N GLU A 439 28.49 -11.29 -17.69
CA GLU A 439 27.30 -11.99 -17.18
C GLU A 439 26.27 -11.00 -16.63
N LEU A 440 26.72 -9.98 -15.88
CA LEU A 440 25.84 -8.91 -15.38
C LEU A 440 25.19 -8.13 -16.54
N ARG A 441 26.00 -7.77 -17.55
CA ARG A 441 25.53 -7.09 -18.76
C ARG A 441 24.55 -7.95 -19.55
N GLU A 442 24.77 -9.26 -19.63
CA GLU A 442 23.85 -10.20 -20.27
C GLU A 442 22.51 -10.27 -19.53
N VAL A 443 22.52 -10.37 -18.20
CA VAL A 443 21.29 -10.33 -17.38
C VAL A 443 20.55 -9.03 -17.64
N LEU A 444 21.22 -7.88 -17.54
CA LEU A 444 20.61 -6.57 -17.76
C LEU A 444 20.00 -6.46 -19.17
N ARG A 445 20.76 -6.83 -20.21
CA ARG A 445 20.34 -6.73 -21.62
C ARG A 445 19.18 -7.63 -21.99
N LEU A 446 19.16 -8.86 -21.47
CA LEU A 446 18.24 -9.91 -21.94
C LEU A 446 17.03 -10.11 -21.04
N ARG A 447 17.05 -9.61 -19.80
CA ARG A 447 16.04 -9.93 -18.78
C ARG A 447 15.27 -8.73 -18.24
N ILE A 448 15.78 -7.51 -18.38
CA ILE A 448 15.18 -6.33 -17.75
C ILE A 448 14.68 -5.38 -18.83
N PHE A 449 13.41 -4.97 -18.75
CA PHE A 449 12.79 -4.07 -19.72
C PHE A 449 11.85 -3.09 -19.04
N GLY A 450 11.78 -1.86 -19.52
CA GLY A 450 10.92 -0.82 -18.97
C GLY A 450 10.30 0.06 -20.05
N VAL A 451 9.10 0.57 -19.79
CA VAL A 451 8.47 1.61 -20.60
C VAL A 451 8.09 2.77 -19.69
N GLU A 452 8.44 3.98 -20.10
CA GLU A 452 8.11 5.20 -19.39
C GLU A 452 7.82 6.32 -20.39
N ILE A 453 6.71 7.03 -20.21
CA ILE A 453 6.30 8.09 -21.13
C ILE A 453 7.12 9.37 -20.94
N ASN A 454 7.67 9.58 -19.74
CA ASN A 454 8.49 10.74 -19.42
C ASN A 454 10.00 10.45 -19.59
N ALA A 455 10.63 11.18 -20.50
CA ALA A 455 12.06 11.03 -20.79
C ALA A 455 12.98 11.25 -19.57
N GLU A 456 12.65 12.16 -18.66
CA GLU A 456 13.46 12.41 -17.45
C GLU A 456 13.37 11.25 -16.47
N ALA A 457 12.16 10.73 -16.23
CA ALA A 457 11.97 9.57 -15.35
C ALA A 457 12.68 8.33 -15.93
N ALA A 458 12.59 8.13 -17.25
CA ALA A 458 13.32 7.07 -17.94
C ALA A 458 14.85 7.21 -17.81
N ARG A 459 15.39 8.44 -17.86
CA ARG A 459 16.81 8.71 -17.57
C ARG A 459 17.17 8.32 -16.15
N VAL A 460 16.35 8.68 -15.16
CA VAL A 460 16.54 8.26 -13.77
C VAL A 460 16.51 6.74 -13.63
N ALA A 461 15.64 6.04 -14.35
CA ALA A 461 15.63 4.58 -14.38
C ALA A 461 16.90 3.98 -15.00
N ALA A 462 17.37 4.51 -16.13
CA ALA A 462 18.62 4.08 -16.77
C ALA A 462 19.79 4.26 -15.81
N PHE A 463 19.86 5.43 -15.20
CA PHE A 463 20.84 5.78 -14.20
C PHE A 463 20.84 4.83 -12.99
N SER A 464 19.68 4.57 -12.38
CA SER A 464 19.57 3.64 -11.25
C SER A 464 20.00 2.21 -11.62
N LEU A 465 19.74 1.77 -12.86
CA LEU A 465 20.22 0.48 -13.37
C LEU A 465 21.73 0.45 -13.59
N TYR A 466 22.36 1.54 -14.06
CA TYR A 466 23.82 1.62 -14.11
C TYR A 466 24.45 1.52 -12.73
N LEU A 467 23.88 2.21 -11.73
CA LEU A 467 24.36 2.11 -10.35
C LEU A 467 24.24 0.68 -9.83
N ALA A 468 23.11 0.02 -10.08
CA ALA A 468 22.92 -1.37 -9.69
C ALA A 468 23.90 -2.32 -10.41
N LEU A 469 24.23 -2.07 -11.67
CA LEU A 469 25.20 -2.83 -12.45
C LEU A 469 26.61 -2.67 -11.87
N LEU A 470 27.04 -1.42 -11.66
CA LEU A 470 28.39 -1.09 -11.19
C LEU A 470 28.64 -1.54 -9.75
N ASP A 471 27.63 -1.45 -8.88
CA ASP A 471 27.71 -1.91 -7.48
C ASP A 471 27.93 -3.44 -7.35
N GLN A 472 27.56 -4.20 -8.38
CA GLN A 472 27.74 -5.66 -8.44
C GLN A 472 29.03 -6.07 -9.17
N GLN A 473 29.75 -5.14 -9.78
CA GLN A 473 30.97 -5.40 -10.55
C GLN A 473 32.21 -5.44 -9.64
N GLU A 474 33.16 -6.33 -9.94
CA GLU A 474 34.48 -6.36 -9.28
C GLU A 474 35.63 -6.29 -10.29
N PRO A 475 36.51 -5.27 -10.21
CA PRO A 475 36.36 -4.05 -9.39
C PRO A 475 35.17 -3.19 -9.89
N PRO A 476 34.58 -2.33 -9.04
CA PRO A 476 33.43 -1.47 -9.38
C PRO A 476 33.78 -0.33 -10.36
N ASP A 477 35.02 -0.29 -10.87
CA ASP A 477 35.54 0.74 -11.76
C ASP A 477 34.80 0.75 -13.12
N ILE A 478 34.40 1.95 -13.55
CA ILE A 478 33.69 2.20 -14.82
C ILE A 478 34.46 1.69 -16.04
N ALA A 479 35.80 1.67 -15.99
CA ALA A 479 36.66 1.21 -17.06
C ALA A 479 36.84 -0.33 -17.08
N SER A 480 36.58 -1.02 -15.97
CA SER A 480 36.91 -2.45 -15.82
C SER A 480 35.99 -3.40 -16.58
N GLY A 481 34.77 -2.97 -16.92
CA GLY A 481 33.83 -3.73 -17.76
C GLY A 481 33.78 -3.29 -19.22
N GLY A 482 34.66 -2.38 -19.64
CA GLY A 482 34.54 -1.66 -20.92
C GLY A 482 33.42 -0.60 -20.92
N ALA A 483 33.27 0.12 -22.04
CA ALA A 483 32.29 1.22 -22.15
C ALA A 483 30.87 0.78 -21.76
N LEU A 484 30.15 1.63 -21.02
CA LEU A 484 28.78 1.34 -20.61
C LEU A 484 27.86 1.24 -21.84
N PRO A 485 26.86 0.35 -21.82
CA PRO A 485 25.92 0.19 -22.93
C PRO A 485 24.80 1.23 -22.84
N TYR A 486 24.30 1.76 -23.96
CA TYR A 486 23.11 2.62 -23.99
C TYR A 486 21.87 1.84 -23.52
N LEU A 487 21.28 2.26 -22.40
CA LEU A 487 20.09 1.60 -21.85
C LEU A 487 18.79 2.15 -22.45
N LEU A 488 18.76 3.45 -22.78
CA LEU A 488 17.63 4.08 -23.46
C LEU A 488 17.54 3.62 -24.92
N HIS A 489 16.33 3.31 -25.37
CA HIS A 489 16.07 2.90 -26.75
C HIS A 489 16.19 4.08 -27.72
N ASN A 490 17.07 3.95 -28.70
CA ASN A 490 17.33 4.95 -29.74
C ASN A 490 17.09 4.41 -31.17
N GLY A 491 16.34 3.31 -31.31
CA GLY A 491 16.10 2.63 -32.59
C GLY A 491 17.13 1.56 -32.95
N GLN A 492 18.20 1.37 -32.17
CA GLN A 492 19.18 0.30 -32.34
C GLN A 492 19.15 -0.68 -31.16
N ARG A 493 19.44 -1.96 -31.43
CA ARG A 493 19.63 -3.01 -30.42
C ARG A 493 20.81 -3.89 -30.80
N ASP A 494 21.92 -3.75 -30.09
CA ASP A 494 23.16 -4.52 -30.29
C ASP A 494 23.93 -4.71 -28.96
N GLN A 495 25.24 -4.99 -29.01
CA GLN A 495 26.06 -5.17 -27.81
C GLN A 495 26.42 -3.85 -27.09
N LYS A 496 26.32 -2.71 -27.78
CA LYS A 496 26.53 -1.37 -27.21
C LYS A 496 25.21 -0.67 -26.93
N HIS A 497 24.15 -0.97 -27.67
CA HIS A 497 22.82 -0.40 -27.50
C HIS A 497 21.85 -1.47 -27.00
N PHE A 498 21.62 -1.52 -25.70
CA PHE A 498 20.68 -2.50 -25.14
C PHE A 498 19.24 -2.10 -25.44
N GLY A 499 18.93 -0.79 -25.33
CA GLY A 499 17.60 -0.24 -25.59
C GLY A 499 16.50 -0.86 -24.72
N ILE A 500 16.84 -1.25 -23.50
CA ILE A 500 15.93 -1.94 -22.57
C ILE A 500 14.87 -1.02 -21.97
N LEU A 501 15.12 0.29 -21.96
CA LEU A 501 14.19 1.31 -21.48
C LEU A 501 13.64 2.12 -22.67
N LEU A 502 12.32 2.07 -22.86
CA LEU A 502 11.65 2.77 -23.94
C LEU A 502 10.99 4.04 -23.41
N VAL A 503 11.41 5.18 -23.95
CA VAL A 503 10.70 6.46 -23.75
C VAL A 503 9.50 6.50 -24.70
N SER A 504 8.38 5.95 -24.27
CA SER A 504 7.20 5.79 -25.11
C SER A 504 5.92 5.69 -24.28
N ASP A 505 4.78 5.94 -24.92
CA ASP A 505 3.50 5.55 -24.36
C ASP A 505 3.42 4.02 -24.37
N ALA A 506 3.11 3.39 -23.23
CA ALA A 506 2.93 1.94 -23.15
C ALA A 506 1.86 1.41 -24.12
N PHE A 507 0.93 2.27 -24.55
CA PHE A 507 -0.13 1.97 -25.52
C PHE A 507 0.21 2.36 -26.96
N ALA A 508 1.46 2.76 -27.23
CA ALA A 508 1.99 2.86 -28.58
C ALA A 508 1.94 1.49 -29.29
N LEU A 509 1.87 1.50 -30.62
CA LEU A 509 1.65 0.27 -31.39
C LEU A 509 2.94 -0.54 -31.49
N THR A 510 2.87 -1.82 -31.14
CA THR A 510 3.89 -2.78 -31.54
C THR A 510 3.86 -2.98 -33.06
N ARG A 511 4.95 -3.48 -33.65
CA ARG A 511 4.99 -3.78 -35.10
C ARG A 511 3.86 -4.71 -35.54
N ALA A 512 3.56 -5.73 -34.73
CA ALA A 512 2.47 -6.67 -34.99
C ALA A 512 1.08 -5.99 -34.98
N GLU A 513 0.86 -5.08 -34.03
CA GLU A 513 -0.38 -4.29 -33.95
C GLU A 513 -0.50 -3.32 -35.13
N GLN A 514 0.59 -2.63 -35.50
CA GLN A 514 0.63 -1.71 -36.63
C GLN A 514 0.32 -2.43 -37.95
N ASP A 515 0.92 -3.60 -38.19
CA ASP A 515 0.65 -4.44 -39.36
C ASP A 515 -0.83 -4.88 -39.40
N PHE A 516 -1.35 -5.32 -38.26
CA PHE A 516 -2.74 -5.75 -38.14
C PHE A 516 -3.72 -4.61 -38.46
N LEU A 517 -3.53 -3.45 -37.85
CA LEU A 517 -4.38 -2.28 -38.08
C LEU A 517 -4.26 -1.77 -39.53
N SER A 518 -3.05 -1.73 -40.08
CA SER A 518 -2.80 -1.29 -41.46
C SER A 518 -3.55 -2.17 -42.46
N ARG A 519 -3.50 -3.49 -42.31
CA ARG A 519 -4.27 -4.44 -43.14
C ARG A 519 -5.78 -4.25 -42.97
N ARG A 520 -6.24 -4.03 -41.74
CA ARG A 520 -7.66 -3.83 -41.41
C ARG A 520 -8.22 -2.55 -42.07
N VAL A 521 -7.45 -1.46 -42.03
CA VAL A 521 -7.80 -0.18 -42.68
C VAL A 521 -7.74 -0.30 -44.21
N ALA A 522 -6.72 -0.97 -44.76
CA ALA A 522 -6.52 -1.14 -46.20
C ALA A 522 -7.61 -1.97 -46.88
N ALA A 523 -8.34 -2.83 -46.16
CA ALA A 523 -9.38 -3.70 -46.69
C ALA A 523 -10.62 -2.98 -47.30
N LYS A 524 -10.61 -1.63 -47.40
CA LYS A 524 -11.62 -0.73 -48.03
C LYS A 524 -13.10 -0.97 -47.69
N LYS A 525 -13.41 -1.75 -46.65
CA LYS A 525 -14.76 -1.93 -46.11
C LYS A 525 -15.03 -0.93 -44.99
N ALA A 526 -16.23 -0.38 -44.93
CA ALA A 526 -16.70 0.38 -43.78
C ALA A 526 -16.93 -0.56 -42.60
N TYR A 527 -16.37 -0.24 -41.43
CA TYR A 527 -16.56 -0.99 -40.19
C TYR A 527 -16.59 -0.04 -38.99
N LYS A 528 -17.31 -0.43 -37.93
CA LYS A 528 -17.40 0.32 -36.69
C LYS A 528 -16.01 0.40 -36.04
N GLY A 529 -15.54 1.62 -35.76
CA GLY A 529 -14.23 1.86 -35.14
C GLY A 529 -13.08 2.15 -36.12
N ARG A 530 -13.32 2.20 -37.43
CA ARG A 530 -12.27 2.56 -38.43
C ARG A 530 -11.54 3.86 -38.12
N SER A 531 -12.23 4.86 -37.58
CA SER A 531 -11.63 6.14 -37.17
C SER A 531 -10.61 5.99 -36.03
N TYR A 532 -10.82 5.04 -35.11
CA TYR A 532 -9.88 4.75 -34.03
C TYR A 532 -8.60 4.11 -34.58
N ASP A 533 -8.74 3.16 -35.50
CA ASP A 533 -7.60 2.49 -36.14
C ASP A 533 -6.71 3.48 -36.88
N VAL A 534 -7.31 4.34 -37.70
CA VAL A 534 -6.58 5.40 -38.42
C VAL A 534 -5.91 6.34 -37.42
N SER A 535 -6.64 6.79 -36.40
CA SER A 535 -6.08 7.66 -35.35
C SER A 535 -4.88 7.03 -34.62
N LEU A 536 -4.87 5.71 -34.39
CA LEU A 536 -3.73 5.03 -33.76
C LEU A 536 -2.54 4.91 -34.72
N LEU A 537 -2.78 4.54 -35.97
CA LEU A 537 -1.73 4.46 -36.99
C LEU A 537 -1.03 5.80 -37.18
N ASP A 538 -1.78 6.90 -37.11
CA ASP A 538 -1.26 8.24 -37.32
C ASP A 538 -0.57 8.80 -36.06
N ASN A 539 -1.04 8.47 -34.84
CA ASN A 539 -0.67 9.22 -33.63
C ASN A 539 -0.14 8.38 -32.45
N ALA A 540 -0.31 7.05 -32.43
CA ALA A 540 0.05 6.26 -31.24
C ALA A 540 1.57 6.10 -31.06
N GLY A 541 2.36 6.31 -32.11
CA GLY A 541 3.79 6.02 -32.10
C GLY A 541 4.10 4.53 -32.14
N VAL A 542 5.39 4.20 -31.97
CA VAL A 542 5.90 2.82 -32.04
C VAL A 542 6.36 2.37 -30.67
N LEU A 543 5.97 1.15 -30.30
CA LEU A 543 6.54 0.41 -29.18
C LEU A 543 7.38 -0.75 -29.69
N ASP A 544 8.70 -0.61 -29.61
CA ASP A 544 9.66 -1.65 -30.05
C ASP A 544 9.82 -2.76 -29.00
N LEU A 545 8.71 -3.41 -28.66
CA LEU A 545 8.64 -4.60 -27.82
C LEU A 545 7.76 -5.66 -28.50
N PRO A 546 8.12 -6.96 -28.40
CA PRO A 546 7.26 -8.01 -28.93
C PRO A 546 6.05 -8.25 -28.01
N LEU A 547 4.95 -8.70 -28.61
CA LEU A 547 3.83 -9.27 -27.85
C LEU A 547 4.18 -10.69 -27.41
N GLY A 548 3.61 -11.12 -26.28
CA GLY A 548 3.74 -12.51 -25.82
C GLY A 548 5.17 -12.97 -25.47
N SER A 549 6.07 -12.06 -25.10
CA SER A 549 7.50 -12.36 -24.96
C SER A 549 8.05 -12.31 -23.54
N PHE A 550 7.25 -11.86 -22.57
CA PHE A 550 7.69 -11.65 -21.19
C PHE A 550 7.18 -12.74 -20.25
N ASP A 551 8.06 -13.20 -19.36
CA ASP A 551 7.75 -14.19 -18.33
C ASP A 551 7.05 -13.56 -17.13
N VAL A 552 7.48 -12.35 -16.76
CA VAL A 552 6.98 -11.62 -15.60
C VAL A 552 6.72 -10.17 -15.98
N ILE A 553 5.54 -9.66 -15.62
CA ILE A 553 5.23 -8.23 -15.68
C ILE A 553 4.90 -7.75 -14.27
N VAL A 554 5.63 -6.73 -13.82
CA VAL A 554 5.48 -6.11 -12.50
C VAL A 554 5.45 -4.60 -12.61
N GLY A 555 4.84 -3.92 -11.64
CA GLY A 555 4.92 -2.47 -11.57
C GLY A 555 3.77 -1.81 -10.82
N ASN A 556 3.82 -0.48 -10.75
CA ASN A 556 2.80 0.36 -10.15
C ASN A 556 2.28 1.38 -11.18
N PRO A 557 1.37 0.98 -12.09
CA PRO A 557 0.80 1.90 -13.05
C PRO A 557 -0.04 2.99 -12.36
N PRO A 558 -0.29 4.13 -13.02
CA PRO A 558 -1.13 5.18 -12.46
C PRO A 558 -2.55 4.66 -12.15
N TRP A 559 -3.15 5.13 -11.05
CA TRP A 559 -4.48 4.67 -10.60
C TRP A 559 -5.64 5.57 -11.04
N GLN A 560 -5.35 6.70 -11.67
CA GLN A 560 -6.36 7.65 -12.15
C GLN A 560 -7.07 7.15 -13.43
N GLU A 561 -8.12 7.85 -13.85
CA GLU A 561 -8.73 7.63 -15.15
C GLU A 561 -7.95 8.36 -16.26
N ALA A 562 -7.96 7.79 -17.46
CA ALA A 562 -7.42 8.41 -18.65
C ALA A 562 -8.16 9.74 -18.96
N PRO A 563 -7.44 10.78 -19.39
CA PRO A 563 -7.92 12.16 -19.36
C PRO A 563 -9.06 12.44 -20.34
N SER A 564 -9.19 11.67 -21.42
CA SER A 564 -10.28 11.80 -22.38
C SER A 564 -10.53 10.51 -23.15
N GLU A 565 -11.71 10.39 -23.76
CA GLU A 565 -12.07 9.28 -24.67
C GLU A 565 -11.16 9.17 -25.90
N LYS A 566 -10.50 10.27 -26.28
CA LYS A 566 -9.59 10.33 -27.43
C LYS A 566 -8.13 10.03 -27.07
N SER A 567 -7.85 9.78 -25.79
CA SER A 567 -6.49 9.42 -25.35
C SER A 567 -6.05 8.08 -25.96
N THR A 568 -4.77 7.98 -26.35
CA THR A 568 -4.17 6.77 -26.95
C THR A 568 -4.55 5.48 -26.22
N PRO A 569 -4.51 5.39 -24.88
CA PRO A 569 -4.86 4.17 -24.16
C PRO A 569 -6.32 3.74 -24.35
N ARG A 570 -7.27 4.69 -24.35
CA ARG A 570 -8.70 4.39 -24.55
C ARG A 570 -9.00 4.04 -26.01
N VAL A 571 -8.37 4.72 -26.95
CA VAL A 571 -8.49 4.42 -28.38
C VAL A 571 -7.90 3.05 -28.69
N TRP A 572 -6.74 2.71 -28.11
CA TRP A 572 -6.11 1.39 -28.20
C TRP A 572 -7.06 0.30 -27.69
N ALA A 573 -7.59 0.45 -26.46
CA ALA A 573 -8.53 -0.51 -25.91
C ALA A 573 -9.78 -0.67 -26.79
N ALA A 574 -10.33 0.42 -27.33
CA ALA A 574 -11.47 0.36 -28.25
C ALA A 574 -11.12 -0.37 -29.56
N ALA A 575 -9.96 -0.10 -30.16
CA ALA A 575 -9.51 -0.72 -31.41
C ALA A 575 -9.28 -2.23 -31.28
N PHE A 576 -8.84 -2.69 -30.10
CA PHE A 576 -8.62 -4.11 -29.78
C PHE A 576 -9.78 -4.75 -29.01
N LYS A 577 -10.92 -4.06 -28.89
CA LYS A 577 -12.16 -4.55 -28.24
C LYS A 577 -11.96 -4.97 -26.77
N MET A 578 -11.11 -4.25 -26.06
CA MET A 578 -10.83 -4.48 -24.66
C MET A 578 -11.74 -3.60 -23.79
N PRO A 579 -12.58 -4.19 -22.91
CA PRO A 579 -13.46 -3.42 -22.04
C PRO A 579 -12.64 -2.66 -21.00
N ALA A 580 -12.79 -1.34 -20.96
CA ALA A 580 -11.97 -0.48 -20.12
C ALA A 580 -12.78 0.60 -19.39
N GLY A 581 -13.95 0.24 -18.85
CA GLY A 581 -14.66 1.08 -17.86
C GLY A 581 -14.80 2.57 -18.26
N GLU A 582 -14.49 3.46 -17.32
CA GLU A 582 -14.34 4.91 -17.53
C GLU A 582 -12.94 5.31 -18.02
N GLY A 583 -12.16 4.37 -18.55
CA GLY A 583 -10.76 4.56 -18.91
C GLY A 583 -9.82 4.45 -17.72
N SER A 584 -10.10 3.58 -16.74
CA SER A 584 -9.19 3.38 -15.60
C SER A 584 -7.84 2.87 -16.08
N TYR A 585 -6.75 3.57 -15.73
CA TYR A 585 -5.41 3.13 -16.10
C TYR A 585 -5.08 1.74 -15.54
N SER A 586 -5.53 1.39 -14.34
CA SER A 586 -5.35 0.04 -13.81
C SER A 586 -5.97 -1.03 -14.73
N GLN A 587 -7.16 -0.81 -15.30
CA GLN A 587 -7.77 -1.75 -16.25
C GLN A 587 -6.98 -1.81 -17.57
N LEU A 588 -6.59 -0.65 -18.09
CA LEU A 588 -5.87 -0.52 -19.35
C LEU A 588 -4.48 -1.18 -19.28
N PHE A 589 -3.74 -0.95 -18.19
CA PHE A 589 -2.42 -1.55 -17.99
C PHE A 589 -2.49 -3.06 -17.72
N ILE A 590 -3.54 -3.57 -17.06
CA ILE A 590 -3.77 -5.03 -16.97
C ILE A 590 -3.94 -5.61 -18.37
N HIS A 591 -4.77 -5.01 -19.24
CA HIS A 591 -4.91 -5.47 -20.62
C HIS A 591 -3.59 -5.45 -21.37
N ARG A 592 -2.85 -4.34 -21.29
CA ARG A 592 -1.55 -4.21 -21.95
C ARG A 592 -0.56 -5.25 -21.46
N ALA A 593 -0.46 -5.46 -20.16
CA ALA A 593 0.39 -6.48 -19.56
C ALA A 593 0.01 -7.89 -20.06
N LEU A 594 -1.29 -8.24 -20.08
CA LEU A 594 -1.74 -9.53 -20.61
C LEU A 594 -1.40 -9.71 -22.11
N THR A 595 -1.35 -8.64 -22.92
CA THR A 595 -0.89 -8.78 -24.32
C THR A 595 0.61 -9.05 -24.45
N MET A 596 1.41 -8.53 -23.50
CA MET A 596 2.87 -8.63 -23.51
C MET A 596 3.39 -9.91 -22.85
N LEU A 597 2.65 -10.47 -21.88
CA LEU A 597 2.99 -11.74 -21.24
C LEU A 597 2.89 -12.90 -22.23
N ARG A 598 3.85 -13.83 -22.16
CA ARG A 598 3.70 -15.15 -22.80
C ARG A 598 2.64 -15.97 -22.09
N GLU A 599 2.18 -17.05 -22.73
CA GLU A 599 1.31 -18.03 -22.07
C GLU A 599 2.04 -18.64 -20.84
N GLY A 600 1.33 -18.74 -19.73
CA GLY A 600 1.87 -19.14 -18.41
C GLY A 600 2.68 -18.05 -17.71
N GLY A 601 2.82 -16.85 -18.30
CA GLY A 601 3.55 -15.74 -17.70
C GLY A 601 2.82 -15.15 -16.48
N THR A 602 3.56 -14.56 -15.55
CA THR A 602 3.04 -14.04 -14.27
C THR A 602 2.89 -12.52 -14.30
N LEU A 603 1.73 -12.03 -13.84
CA LEU A 603 1.41 -10.62 -13.64
C LEU A 603 1.39 -10.30 -12.14
N GLY A 604 2.17 -9.31 -11.69
CA GLY A 604 2.12 -8.77 -10.33
C GLY A 604 2.06 -7.25 -10.31
N MET A 605 0.88 -6.66 -10.14
CA MET A 605 0.73 -5.19 -10.23
C MET A 605 0.04 -4.59 -9.00
N LEU A 606 0.47 -3.38 -8.65
CA LEU A 606 -0.28 -2.50 -7.76
C LEU A 606 -1.36 -1.77 -8.57
N ILE A 607 -2.62 -1.88 -8.14
CA ILE A 607 -3.79 -1.44 -8.90
C ILE A 607 -4.79 -0.69 -8.02
N GLY A 608 -5.57 0.22 -8.60
CA GLY A 608 -6.68 0.86 -7.90
C GLY A 608 -7.82 -0.11 -7.61
N MET A 609 -8.34 -0.15 -6.38
CA MET A 609 -9.39 -1.11 -6.00
C MET A 609 -10.74 -0.91 -6.69
N LYS A 610 -10.99 0.29 -7.25
CA LYS A 610 -12.22 0.58 -7.98
C LYS A 610 -12.50 -0.39 -9.13
N ILE A 611 -11.47 -1.06 -9.68
CA ILE A 611 -11.68 -2.06 -10.73
C ILE A 611 -12.55 -3.22 -10.25
N PHE A 612 -12.53 -3.54 -8.96
CA PHE A 612 -13.30 -4.62 -8.35
C PHE A 612 -14.68 -4.16 -7.86
N TRP A 613 -14.82 -2.92 -7.39
CA TRP A 613 -16.05 -2.45 -6.73
C TRP A 613 -16.96 -1.60 -7.61
N ASN A 614 -16.48 -1.10 -8.74
CA ASN A 614 -17.30 -0.32 -9.65
C ASN A 614 -18.31 -1.23 -10.36
N ASP A 615 -19.60 -0.96 -10.14
CA ASP A 615 -20.70 -1.81 -10.58
C ASP A 615 -21.33 -1.38 -11.92
N ARG A 616 -20.73 -0.41 -12.61
CA ARG A 616 -21.10 -0.06 -13.99
C ARG A 616 -20.82 -1.22 -14.93
N GLU A 617 -21.67 -1.40 -15.94
CA GLU A 617 -21.57 -2.56 -16.85
C GLU A 617 -20.21 -2.67 -17.53
N THR A 618 -19.64 -1.54 -17.96
CA THR A 618 -18.30 -1.50 -18.58
C THR A 618 -17.19 -2.00 -17.64
N SER A 619 -17.35 -1.83 -16.32
CA SER A 619 -16.40 -2.35 -15.32
C SER A 619 -16.65 -3.83 -15.01
N ARG A 620 -17.91 -4.29 -15.11
CA ARG A 620 -18.27 -5.71 -15.00
C ARG A 620 -17.74 -6.50 -16.20
N GLU A 621 -17.86 -5.95 -17.41
CA GLU A 621 -17.26 -6.51 -18.64
C GLU A 621 -15.74 -6.64 -18.52
N PHE A 622 -15.05 -5.66 -17.93
CA PHE A 622 -13.63 -5.78 -17.62
C PHE A 622 -13.34 -6.97 -16.71
N ARG A 623 -14.09 -7.14 -15.61
CA ARG A 623 -13.88 -8.27 -14.70
C ARG A 623 -14.15 -9.61 -15.38
N ARG A 624 -15.21 -9.72 -16.18
CA ARG A 624 -15.48 -10.93 -16.97
C ARG A 624 -14.33 -11.23 -17.94
N TYR A 625 -13.79 -10.22 -18.62
CA TYR A 625 -12.62 -10.38 -19.48
C TYR A 625 -11.41 -10.87 -18.68
N LEU A 626 -11.11 -10.23 -17.54
CA LEU A 626 -9.96 -10.59 -16.71
C LEU A 626 -10.05 -12.04 -16.23
N LEU A 627 -11.21 -12.46 -15.72
CA LEU A 627 -11.45 -13.82 -15.24
C LEU A 627 -11.42 -14.86 -16.36
N THR A 628 -11.65 -14.46 -17.62
CA THR A 628 -11.59 -15.36 -18.78
C THR A 628 -10.17 -15.52 -19.32
N ASN A 629 -9.40 -14.43 -19.35
CA ASN A 629 -8.10 -14.35 -20.03
C ASN A 629 -6.89 -14.47 -19.08
N ALA A 630 -7.14 -14.56 -17.77
CA ALA A 630 -6.12 -14.75 -16.77
C ALA A 630 -6.63 -15.64 -15.64
N THR A 631 -5.72 -16.41 -15.05
CA THR A 631 -5.98 -17.11 -13.80
C THR A 631 -5.53 -16.24 -12.64
N LEU A 632 -6.47 -15.71 -11.87
CA LEU A 632 -6.14 -14.98 -10.66
C LEU A 632 -5.65 -15.94 -9.57
N LYS A 633 -4.50 -15.64 -8.97
CA LYS A 633 -3.94 -16.42 -7.85
C LYS A 633 -4.26 -15.72 -6.53
N GLN A 634 -4.07 -14.41 -6.49
CA GLN A 634 -4.20 -13.65 -5.25
C GLN A 634 -4.56 -12.19 -5.49
N VAL A 635 -5.36 -11.64 -4.57
CA VAL A 635 -5.64 -10.21 -4.44
C VAL A 635 -5.36 -9.81 -3.00
N VAL A 636 -4.41 -8.90 -2.79
CA VAL A 636 -4.13 -8.35 -1.46
C VAL A 636 -4.71 -6.94 -1.39
N ASN A 637 -5.85 -6.80 -0.71
CA ASN A 637 -6.55 -5.55 -0.49
C ASN A 637 -5.81 -4.70 0.56
N MET A 638 -5.33 -3.53 0.15
CA MET A 638 -4.62 -2.57 1.01
C MET A 638 -5.46 -1.33 1.36
N ALA A 639 -6.76 -1.32 1.04
CA ALA A 639 -7.60 -0.14 1.21
C ALA A 639 -7.59 0.40 2.64
N HIS A 640 -7.68 -0.47 3.65
CA HIS A 640 -7.73 -0.05 5.07
C HIS A 640 -6.37 0.44 5.59
N VAL A 641 -5.26 -0.05 5.03
CA VAL A 641 -3.89 0.30 5.43
C VAL A 641 -3.22 1.33 4.52
N ARG A 642 -3.93 1.85 3.51
CA ARG A 642 -3.36 2.70 2.45
C ARG A 642 -2.54 3.89 2.94
N ARG A 643 -2.94 4.51 4.06
CA ARG A 643 -2.29 5.68 4.67
C ARG A 643 -1.00 5.33 5.44
N VAL A 644 -0.82 4.05 5.80
CA VAL A 644 0.42 3.56 6.42
C VAL A 644 1.54 3.52 5.38
N PHE A 645 1.24 3.08 4.16
CA PHE A 645 2.21 3.00 3.06
C PHE A 645 2.34 4.33 2.31
N PHE A 646 1.24 5.05 2.11
CA PHE A 646 1.20 6.31 1.38
C PHE A 646 0.47 7.37 2.23
N ALA A 647 1.23 8.17 3.00
CA ALA A 647 0.67 9.10 3.98
C ALA A 647 -0.39 10.07 3.41
N LYS A 648 -0.26 10.48 2.14
CA LYS A 648 -1.20 11.38 1.44
C LYS A 648 -2.20 10.64 0.53
N ALA A 649 -2.20 9.30 0.51
CA ALA A 649 -3.09 8.56 -0.38
C ALA A 649 -4.55 8.71 0.04
N VAL A 650 -5.34 9.19 -0.91
CA VAL A 650 -6.80 9.10 -0.85
C VAL A 650 -7.25 7.75 -1.43
N ALA A 651 -6.51 7.20 -2.41
CA ALA A 651 -6.86 6.03 -3.26
C ALA A 651 -6.76 4.68 -2.55
N PRO A 652 -7.84 3.87 -2.49
CA PRO A 652 -7.71 2.47 -2.13
C PRO A 652 -7.00 1.74 -3.28
N PHE A 653 -6.01 0.93 -2.93
CA PHE A 653 -5.24 0.12 -3.86
C PHE A 653 -5.15 -1.33 -3.36
N ALA A 654 -4.75 -2.21 -4.26
CA ALA A 654 -4.50 -3.62 -3.99
C ALA A 654 -3.29 -4.10 -4.79
N PHE A 655 -2.68 -5.21 -4.35
CA PHE A 655 -1.77 -5.98 -5.17
C PHE A 655 -2.53 -7.12 -5.86
N LEU A 656 -2.37 -7.25 -7.17
CA LEU A 656 -2.96 -8.31 -8.00
C LEU A 656 -1.86 -9.26 -8.47
N LEU A 657 -2.01 -10.55 -8.15
CA LEU A 657 -1.19 -11.64 -8.69
C LEU A 657 -2.05 -12.53 -9.60
N ALA A 658 -1.66 -12.62 -10.87
CA ALA A 658 -2.35 -13.43 -11.87
C ALA A 658 -1.36 -14.14 -12.79
N GLU A 659 -1.85 -15.15 -13.50
CA GLU A 659 -1.12 -15.87 -14.53
C GLU A 659 -1.86 -15.70 -15.86
N LYS A 660 -1.16 -15.42 -16.96
CA LYS A 660 -1.75 -15.40 -18.29
C LYS A 660 -1.97 -16.85 -18.74
N ARG A 661 -3.11 -17.38 -18.32
CA ARG A 661 -3.59 -18.71 -18.66
C ARG A 661 -5.10 -18.68 -18.61
N GLN A 662 -5.74 -19.31 -19.59
CA GLN A 662 -7.18 -19.51 -19.56
C GLN A 662 -7.58 -20.22 -18.25
N SER A 663 -8.56 -19.64 -17.56
CA SER A 663 -9.01 -20.13 -16.27
C SER A 663 -9.88 -21.38 -16.39
N SER A 664 -9.81 -22.22 -15.36
CA SER A 664 -10.84 -23.20 -15.01
C SER A 664 -11.82 -22.56 -14.02
N SER A 665 -13.06 -23.05 -13.99
CA SER A 665 -14.04 -22.68 -12.95
C SER A 665 -13.53 -22.98 -11.54
N ASP A 666 -12.74 -24.05 -11.39
CA ASP A 666 -12.23 -24.54 -10.11
C ASP A 666 -10.96 -23.82 -9.63
N ASP A 667 -10.38 -22.95 -10.47
CA ASP A 667 -9.22 -22.15 -10.08
C ASP A 667 -9.60 -21.27 -8.88
N ARG A 668 -8.75 -21.27 -7.85
CA ARG A 668 -9.02 -20.57 -6.60
C ARG A 668 -8.27 -19.25 -6.53
N VAL A 669 -9.00 -18.21 -6.14
CA VAL A 669 -8.46 -16.87 -5.87
C VAL A 669 -8.38 -16.67 -4.37
N VAL A 670 -7.19 -16.31 -3.87
CA VAL A 670 -6.98 -15.97 -2.46
C VAL A 670 -7.09 -14.45 -2.26
N PHE A 671 -8.09 -14.01 -1.51
CA PHE A 671 -8.20 -12.62 -1.06
C PHE A 671 -7.59 -12.46 0.32
N TRP A 672 -6.72 -11.47 0.47
CA TRP A 672 -6.21 -11.05 1.77
C TRP A 672 -6.65 -9.61 2.03
N ASN A 673 -7.25 -9.36 3.19
CA ASN A 673 -7.66 -8.02 3.60
C ASN A 673 -6.73 -7.49 4.68
N ALA A 674 -5.83 -6.57 4.31
CA ALA A 674 -4.95 -5.93 5.26
C ALA A 674 -5.76 -5.01 6.20
N ARG A 675 -5.65 -5.22 7.52
CA ARG A 675 -6.36 -4.43 8.53
C ARG A 675 -5.40 -3.46 9.22
N ARG A 676 -5.83 -2.22 9.44
CA ARG A 676 -5.08 -1.22 10.22
C ARG A 676 -5.15 -1.57 11.71
N VAL A 677 -4.15 -2.30 12.20
CA VAL A 677 -3.96 -2.64 13.61
C VAL A 677 -2.61 -2.14 14.11
N SER A 678 -2.40 -2.12 15.42
CA SER A 678 -1.22 -1.52 16.05
C SER A 678 0.11 -2.13 15.55
N SER A 679 0.14 -3.44 15.27
CA SER A 679 1.32 -4.08 14.67
C SER A 679 1.60 -3.61 13.23
N VAL A 680 0.57 -3.27 12.45
CA VAL A 680 0.70 -2.77 11.07
C VAL A 680 1.22 -1.35 11.03
N GLU A 681 0.72 -0.49 11.92
CA GLU A 681 1.15 0.91 11.98
C GLU A 681 2.59 1.05 12.45
N ARG A 682 2.94 0.33 13.52
CA ARG A 682 4.30 0.30 14.07
C ARG A 682 5.31 -0.23 13.06
N LEU A 683 4.97 -1.32 12.38
CA LEU A 683 5.94 -2.09 11.61
C LEU A 683 5.82 -1.86 10.10
N ARG A 684 4.96 -0.91 9.69
CA ARG A 684 4.62 -0.61 8.29
C ARG A 684 4.46 -1.85 7.40
N SER A 685 3.89 -2.91 7.96
CA SER A 685 3.74 -4.22 7.34
C SER A 685 2.29 -4.66 7.44
N ILE A 686 1.87 -5.57 6.57
CA ILE A 686 0.53 -6.14 6.56
C ILE A 686 0.51 -7.24 7.61
N ALA A 687 -0.33 -7.11 8.63
CA ALA A 687 -0.64 -8.20 9.54
C ALA A 687 -1.97 -8.81 9.12
N ALA A 688 -1.93 -10.06 8.69
CA ALA A 688 -3.10 -10.83 8.30
C ALA A 688 -3.31 -11.99 9.26
N VAL A 689 -4.56 -12.24 9.64
CA VAL A 689 -4.97 -13.48 10.30
C VAL A 689 -5.75 -14.36 9.31
N PRO A 690 -5.89 -15.69 9.52
CA PRO A 690 -6.75 -16.54 8.70
C PRO A 690 -8.17 -15.98 8.54
N LEU A 691 -8.69 -15.31 9.56
CA LEU A 691 -10.00 -14.63 9.53
C LEU A 691 -10.06 -13.43 8.58
N ASP A 692 -8.94 -12.94 8.05
CA ASP A 692 -8.87 -11.89 7.01
C ASP A 692 -8.66 -12.46 5.60
N ARG A 693 -8.55 -13.79 5.47
CA ARG A 693 -8.34 -14.51 4.20
C ARG A 693 -9.65 -15.08 3.67
N ARG A 694 -9.94 -14.88 2.38
CA ARG A 694 -11.03 -15.57 1.67
C ARG A 694 -10.47 -16.39 0.53
N VAL A 695 -11.06 -17.55 0.30
CA VAL A 695 -10.73 -18.40 -0.85
C VAL A 695 -12.02 -18.64 -1.59
N VAL A 696 -12.08 -18.19 -2.83
CA VAL A 696 -13.27 -18.29 -3.68
C VAL A 696 -12.85 -18.87 -5.02
N THR A 697 -13.73 -19.63 -5.66
CA THR A 697 -13.47 -20.10 -7.02
C THR A 697 -13.62 -18.95 -8.00
N GLN A 698 -12.86 -18.99 -9.07
CA GLN A 698 -12.95 -18.00 -10.13
C GLN A 698 -14.28 -18.09 -10.88
N GLY A 699 -14.89 -19.29 -10.94
CA GLY A 699 -16.25 -19.50 -11.41
C GLY A 699 -17.27 -18.69 -10.60
N ASP A 700 -17.25 -18.80 -9.26
CA ASP A 700 -18.15 -18.04 -8.39
C ASP A 700 -18.00 -16.52 -8.60
N LEU A 701 -16.77 -16.02 -8.76
CA LEU A 701 -16.53 -14.59 -9.04
C LEU A 701 -17.08 -14.13 -10.39
N ALA A 702 -17.15 -15.03 -11.38
CA ALA A 702 -17.67 -14.74 -12.71
C ALA A 702 -19.21 -14.71 -12.71
N GLU A 703 -19.84 -15.60 -11.95
CA GLU A 703 -21.30 -15.70 -11.82
C GLU A 703 -21.87 -14.66 -10.86
N ALA A 704 -21.20 -14.44 -9.73
CA ALA A 704 -21.66 -13.60 -8.62
C ALA A 704 -20.75 -12.37 -8.44
N ASP A 705 -20.92 -11.38 -9.33
CA ASP A 705 -20.12 -10.14 -9.36
C ASP A 705 -20.12 -9.33 -8.04
N TYR A 706 -21.15 -9.48 -7.19
CA TYR A 706 -21.22 -8.80 -5.89
C TYR A 706 -20.18 -9.31 -4.88
N LEU A 707 -19.63 -10.53 -5.08
CA LEU A 707 -18.62 -11.12 -4.20
C LEU A 707 -17.35 -10.28 -4.10
N TRP A 708 -16.96 -9.61 -5.19
CA TRP A 708 -15.83 -8.67 -5.21
C TRP A 708 -15.97 -7.57 -4.17
N LYS A 709 -17.20 -7.07 -4.02
CA LYS A 709 -17.48 -6.12 -2.97
C LYS A 709 -17.54 -6.85 -1.66
N VAL A 710 -18.41 -7.84 -1.42
CA VAL A 710 -18.58 -8.48 -0.09
C VAL A 710 -17.26 -8.93 0.55
N PHE A 711 -16.39 -9.63 -0.19
CA PHE A 711 -15.12 -10.14 0.34
C PHE A 711 -14.06 -9.08 0.63
N TRP A 712 -14.33 -7.80 0.31
CA TRP A 712 -13.48 -6.69 0.74
C TRP A 712 -13.41 -6.55 2.27
N TRP A 713 -14.45 -7.01 2.96
CA TRP A 713 -14.57 -6.89 4.41
C TRP A 713 -15.17 -8.14 5.05
N GLY A 714 -16.25 -8.69 4.49
CA GLY A 714 -16.96 -9.86 5.01
C GLY A 714 -16.34 -11.19 4.58
N GLY A 715 -17.00 -12.29 4.94
CA GLY A 715 -16.67 -13.67 4.61
C GLY A 715 -17.80 -14.43 3.90
N HIS A 716 -17.71 -15.76 3.94
CA HIS A 716 -18.61 -16.63 3.18
C HIS A 716 -20.04 -16.63 3.74
N HIS A 717 -20.20 -16.50 5.07
CA HIS A 717 -21.51 -16.32 5.70
C HIS A 717 -22.15 -14.98 5.30
N ASP A 718 -21.36 -13.90 5.21
CA ASP A 718 -21.84 -12.60 4.70
C ASP A 718 -22.29 -12.71 3.23
N ALA A 719 -21.52 -13.41 2.41
CA ALA A 719 -21.87 -13.63 1.00
C ALA A 719 -23.16 -14.45 0.84
N ALA A 720 -23.38 -15.44 1.71
CA ALA A 720 -24.61 -16.23 1.73
C ALA A 720 -25.82 -15.38 2.17
N LEU A 721 -25.68 -14.58 3.23
CA LEU A 721 -26.72 -13.66 3.69
C LEU A 721 -27.10 -12.64 2.62
N VAL A 722 -26.11 -12.01 1.98
CA VAL A 722 -26.32 -11.05 0.89
C VAL A 722 -27.01 -11.72 -0.30
N SER A 723 -26.59 -12.94 -0.67
CA SER A 723 -27.23 -13.71 -1.75
C SER A 723 -28.71 -13.97 -1.47
N ARG A 724 -29.01 -14.49 -0.28
CA ARG A 724 -30.37 -14.84 0.17
C ARG A 724 -31.28 -13.61 0.16
N LEU A 725 -30.83 -12.52 0.77
CA LEU A 725 -31.61 -11.27 0.83
C LEU A 725 -31.70 -10.58 -0.53
N GLY A 726 -30.81 -10.88 -1.48
CA GLY A 726 -30.91 -10.46 -2.87
C GLY A 726 -32.08 -11.05 -3.63
N LEU A 727 -32.78 -12.06 -3.08
CA LEU A 727 -34.01 -12.63 -3.64
C LEU A 727 -35.28 -11.87 -3.22
N GLU A 728 -35.18 -10.93 -2.28
CA GLU A 728 -36.30 -10.10 -1.84
C GLU A 728 -36.68 -9.04 -2.89
N LEU A 729 -37.90 -8.52 -2.78
CA LEU A 729 -38.31 -7.32 -3.51
C LEU A 729 -37.38 -6.15 -3.13
N THR A 730 -36.91 -5.37 -4.10
CA THR A 730 -36.02 -4.24 -3.82
C THR A 730 -36.78 -2.91 -3.76
N PHE A 731 -36.14 -1.88 -3.19
CA PHE A 731 -36.66 -0.51 -3.26
C PHE A 731 -36.84 -0.04 -4.71
N GLY A 732 -36.00 -0.50 -5.63
CA GLY A 732 -36.10 -0.24 -7.06
C GLY A 732 -37.38 -0.80 -7.65
N ASP A 733 -37.74 -2.03 -7.30
CA ASP A 733 -38.95 -2.70 -7.81
C ASP A 733 -40.24 -2.01 -7.36
N THR A 734 -40.24 -1.42 -6.15
CA THR A 734 -41.42 -0.72 -5.62
C THR A 734 -41.65 0.66 -6.23
N VAL A 735 -40.67 1.22 -6.92
CA VAL A 735 -40.71 2.61 -7.42
C VAL A 735 -40.59 2.72 -8.94
N VAL A 736 -40.63 1.60 -9.66
CA VAL A 736 -40.69 1.57 -11.14
C VAL A 736 -41.82 2.46 -11.67
N ASN A 737 -42.98 2.43 -10.99
CA ASN A 737 -44.18 3.20 -11.36
C ASN A 737 -44.32 4.53 -10.60
N ALA A 738 -43.28 4.98 -9.89
CA ALA A 738 -43.33 6.26 -9.17
C ALA A 738 -43.35 7.44 -10.17
N ASP A 739 -44.25 8.40 -9.95
CA ASP A 739 -44.22 9.70 -10.62
C ASP A 739 -44.26 10.83 -9.56
N PRO A 740 -43.22 11.68 -9.46
CA PRO A 740 -41.99 11.67 -10.26
C PRO A 740 -41.08 10.46 -9.96
N GLN A 741 -40.18 10.18 -10.90
CA GLN A 741 -39.17 9.13 -10.73
C GLN A 741 -38.11 9.50 -9.68
N PRO A 742 -37.52 8.53 -8.95
CA PRO A 742 -36.47 8.78 -7.97
C PRO A 742 -35.20 9.44 -8.53
N ARG A 743 -34.63 10.40 -7.80
CA ARG A 743 -33.54 11.24 -8.33
C ARG A 743 -32.86 12.12 -7.29
N TYR A 744 -31.67 12.60 -7.65
CA TYR A 744 -30.91 13.57 -6.87
C TYR A 744 -31.49 14.98 -6.95
N GLY A 745 -31.27 15.76 -5.88
CA GLY A 745 -31.61 17.18 -5.82
C GLY A 745 -30.79 18.08 -6.76
N TRP A 746 -30.89 19.40 -6.57
CA TRP A 746 -30.33 20.40 -7.48
C TRP A 746 -28.81 20.56 -7.34
N GLN A 747 -28.16 21.13 -8.35
CA GLN A 747 -26.72 21.41 -8.38
C GLN A 747 -26.48 22.92 -8.47
N ARG A 748 -25.46 23.43 -7.77
CA ARG A 748 -25.08 24.86 -7.83
C ARG A 748 -24.68 25.25 -9.25
N GLY A 749 -25.11 26.44 -9.67
CA GLY A 749 -24.76 27.04 -10.95
C GLY A 749 -25.12 28.52 -11.00
N SER A 750 -25.17 29.10 -12.18
CA SER A 750 -25.41 30.54 -12.40
C SER A 750 -26.85 30.88 -12.77
N THR A 751 -27.70 29.90 -13.08
CA THR A 751 -29.08 30.14 -13.51
C THR A 751 -29.98 30.46 -12.31
N ALA A 752 -30.81 31.50 -12.41
CA ALA A 752 -31.78 31.82 -11.35
C ALA A 752 -32.81 30.68 -11.19
N PRO A 753 -33.13 30.25 -9.95
CA PRO A 753 -34.14 29.24 -9.73
C PRO A 753 -35.56 29.76 -10.00
N SER A 754 -36.45 28.86 -10.43
CA SER A 754 -37.85 29.14 -10.75
C SER A 754 -38.79 28.31 -9.86
N GLY A 755 -40.09 28.61 -9.86
CA GLY A 755 -41.12 27.76 -9.21
C GLY A 755 -40.90 27.53 -7.71
N MET A 756 -41.07 26.27 -7.27
CA MET A 756 -40.85 25.84 -5.90
C MET A 756 -39.42 26.08 -5.42
N LEU A 757 -38.42 25.94 -6.30
CA LEU A 757 -37.01 26.17 -5.92
C LEU A 757 -36.70 27.63 -5.58
N ALA A 758 -37.46 28.59 -6.11
CA ALA A 758 -37.28 29.99 -5.76
C ALA A 758 -37.76 30.32 -4.33
N VAL A 759 -38.63 29.49 -3.77
CA VAL A 759 -39.34 29.77 -2.50
C VAL A 759 -38.95 28.80 -1.39
N LEU A 760 -38.71 27.53 -1.72
CA LEU A 760 -38.43 26.49 -0.72
C LEU A 760 -37.02 26.62 -0.14
N ARG A 761 -36.96 26.70 1.19
CA ARG A 761 -35.71 26.66 1.96
C ARG A 761 -34.94 25.37 1.69
N GLU A 762 -33.61 25.48 1.67
CA GLU A 762 -32.70 24.37 1.39
C GLU A 762 -32.40 23.59 2.67
N LEU A 763 -32.63 22.27 2.66
CA LEU A 763 -32.19 21.38 3.73
C LEU A 763 -30.65 21.25 3.74
N ASP A 764 -30.02 21.64 4.85
CA ASP A 764 -28.58 21.53 5.05
C ASP A 764 -28.16 20.07 5.32
N ASN A 765 -27.50 19.48 4.32
CA ASN A 765 -26.96 18.12 4.38
C ASN A 765 -25.89 17.92 5.48
N LYS A 766 -25.41 18.96 6.16
CA LYS A 766 -24.51 18.82 7.31
C LYS A 766 -25.23 18.80 8.66
N LYS A 767 -26.43 19.35 8.74
CA LYS A 767 -27.17 19.51 10.01
C LYS A 767 -28.27 18.47 10.22
N VAL A 768 -28.82 17.92 9.13
CA VAL A 768 -29.89 16.92 9.19
C VAL A 768 -29.52 15.75 10.11
N GLN A 769 -30.49 15.28 10.89
CA GLN A 769 -30.40 14.12 11.78
C GLN A 769 -31.40 13.04 11.35
N PRO A 770 -31.16 11.75 11.61
CA PRO A 770 -32.09 10.68 11.24
C PRO A 770 -33.39 10.75 12.04
N PHE A 771 -33.32 11.01 13.34
CA PHE A 771 -34.46 10.93 14.25
C PHE A 771 -35.04 12.30 14.62
N GLY A 772 -36.23 12.29 15.24
CA GLY A 772 -36.95 13.48 15.67
C GLY A 772 -37.56 14.32 14.55
N PRO A 773 -38.32 15.38 14.91
CA PRO A 773 -38.97 16.27 13.96
C PRO A 773 -37.98 17.18 13.22
N LEU A 774 -38.40 17.69 12.05
CA LEU A 774 -37.64 18.71 11.31
C LEU A 774 -37.42 19.96 12.17
N GLN A 775 -36.18 20.45 12.22
CA GLN A 775 -35.82 21.66 12.97
C GLN A 775 -35.53 22.84 12.04
N GLU A 776 -35.97 24.03 12.44
CA GLU A 776 -35.76 25.28 11.69
C GLU A 776 -34.27 25.61 11.45
N THR A 777 -33.40 25.17 12.36
CA THR A 777 -31.94 25.35 12.29
C THR A 777 -31.27 24.55 11.16
N TRP A 778 -31.96 23.54 10.61
CA TRP A 778 -31.47 22.69 9.52
C TRP A 778 -31.64 23.33 8.15
N PHE A 779 -32.39 24.43 8.05
CA PHE A 779 -32.77 25.02 6.77
C PHE A 779 -32.00 26.30 6.46
N LEU A 780 -31.40 26.33 5.28
CA LEU A 780 -30.79 27.51 4.67
C LEU A 780 -31.84 28.27 3.84
N PRO A 781 -31.58 29.54 3.46
CA PRO A 781 -32.40 30.24 2.48
C PRO A 781 -32.52 29.48 1.15
N PRO A 782 -33.53 29.77 0.32
CA PRO A 782 -33.66 29.19 -1.01
C PRO A 782 -32.39 29.35 -1.87
N PRO A 783 -32.14 28.45 -2.84
CA PRO A 783 -31.01 28.58 -3.74
C PRO A 783 -30.99 29.95 -4.43
N LYS A 784 -29.78 30.47 -4.68
CA LYS A 784 -29.58 31.68 -5.48
C LYS A 784 -29.20 31.38 -6.93
N GLY A 785 -28.67 30.19 -7.20
CA GLY A 785 -28.17 29.80 -8.51
C GLY A 785 -28.07 28.29 -8.68
N ILE A 786 -28.67 27.78 -9.76
CA ILE A 786 -28.74 26.37 -10.12
C ILE A 786 -28.06 26.10 -11.46
N LYS A 787 -27.54 24.88 -11.67
CA LYS A 787 -26.89 24.47 -12.93
C LYS A 787 -27.90 24.12 -14.02
N ARG A 788 -29.02 23.51 -13.63
CA ARG A 788 -30.16 23.13 -14.47
C ARG A 788 -31.40 23.04 -13.59
N ASP A 789 -32.57 23.31 -14.14
CA ASP A 789 -33.84 23.17 -13.43
C ASP A 789 -34.17 21.66 -13.27
N PRO A 790 -34.17 21.11 -12.04
CA PRO A 790 -34.64 19.76 -11.78
C PRO A 790 -36.18 19.71 -11.81
N ASP A 791 -36.78 18.56 -12.12
CA ASP A 791 -38.22 18.35 -11.84
C ASP A 791 -38.51 18.67 -10.37
N GLN A 792 -39.36 19.66 -10.11
CA GLN A 792 -39.53 20.24 -8.79
C GLN A 792 -40.53 19.46 -7.93
N ARG A 793 -41.27 18.51 -8.51
CA ARG A 793 -42.26 17.66 -7.82
C ARG A 793 -41.63 16.76 -6.74
N ILE A 794 -40.30 16.58 -6.74
CA ILE A 794 -39.58 15.82 -5.70
C ILE A 794 -39.38 16.57 -4.38
N TYR A 795 -39.71 17.87 -4.33
CA TYR A 795 -39.44 18.73 -3.17
C TYR A 795 -40.62 18.82 -2.21
N ASP A 796 -41.74 18.18 -2.51
CA ASP A 796 -42.95 18.19 -1.69
C ASP A 796 -43.70 16.85 -1.78
N GLY A 797 -44.66 16.63 -0.88
CA GLY A 797 -45.41 15.37 -0.79
C GLY A 797 -44.64 14.24 -0.10
N GLN A 798 -45.28 13.06 0.01
CA GLN A 798 -44.72 11.90 0.72
C GLN A 798 -43.51 11.34 -0.03
N ARG A 799 -42.34 11.40 0.64
CA ARG A 799 -41.07 11.00 0.04
C ARG A 799 -40.04 10.58 1.08
N LEU A 800 -39.20 9.65 0.68
CA LEU A 800 -38.02 9.23 1.43
C LEU A 800 -36.80 10.01 0.92
N VAL A 801 -36.15 10.77 1.80
CA VAL A 801 -34.93 11.54 1.51
C VAL A 801 -33.73 10.90 2.17
N ILE A 802 -32.67 10.67 1.40
CA ILE A 802 -31.50 9.89 1.83
C ILE A 802 -30.22 10.65 1.48
N THR A 803 -29.34 10.85 2.46
CA THR A 803 -28.05 11.52 2.22
C THR A 803 -27.10 10.61 1.46
N ARG A 804 -26.41 11.16 0.47
CA ARG A 804 -25.37 10.45 -0.29
C ARG A 804 -24.14 10.15 0.57
N GLY A 805 -23.76 11.09 1.44
CA GLY A 805 -22.63 10.92 2.35
C GLY A 805 -23.00 10.02 3.53
N VAL A 806 -22.04 9.20 3.94
CA VAL A 806 -22.13 8.32 5.11
C VAL A 806 -21.58 9.06 6.33
N ARG A 807 -22.23 8.94 7.49
CA ARG A 807 -21.74 9.48 8.78
C ARG A 807 -21.51 8.36 9.78
N GLU A 808 -20.40 8.39 10.49
CA GLU A 808 -20.17 7.49 11.63
C GLU A 808 -21.04 7.91 12.84
N PRO A 809 -21.64 6.97 13.60
CA PRO A 809 -21.74 5.52 13.37
C PRO A 809 -22.99 5.09 12.57
N LEU A 810 -23.74 6.04 12.01
CA LEU A 810 -25.13 5.84 11.56
C LEU A 810 -25.29 5.43 10.10
N GLY A 811 -24.26 5.57 9.26
CA GLY A 811 -24.39 5.36 7.82
C GLY A 811 -25.01 6.56 7.08
N PRO A 812 -25.67 6.34 5.93
CA PRO A 812 -26.45 7.40 5.27
C PRO A 812 -27.70 7.75 6.09
N ILE A 813 -28.02 9.04 6.18
CA ILE A 813 -29.21 9.52 6.88
C ILE A 813 -30.43 9.41 5.98
N ALA A 814 -31.45 8.69 6.45
CA ALA A 814 -32.73 8.56 5.77
C ALA A 814 -33.86 9.19 6.60
N ARG A 815 -34.82 9.84 5.94
CA ARG A 815 -36.04 10.40 6.56
C ARG A 815 -37.24 10.28 5.64
N LEU A 816 -38.41 9.98 6.21
CA LEU A 816 -39.70 10.02 5.52
C LEU A 816 -40.42 11.33 5.85
N GLU A 817 -40.61 12.17 4.84
CA GLU A 817 -41.12 13.53 4.99
C GLU A 817 -42.28 13.81 4.03
N THR A 818 -43.18 14.70 4.46
CA THR A 818 -44.30 15.20 3.65
C THR A 818 -44.25 16.72 3.45
N LYS A 819 -43.57 17.46 4.33
CA LYS A 819 -43.44 18.93 4.24
C LYS A 819 -42.54 19.33 3.06
N GLY A 820 -42.87 20.41 2.38
CA GLY A 820 -42.09 20.93 1.25
C GLY A 820 -40.75 21.57 1.67
N PHE A 821 -39.65 21.14 1.06
CA PHE A 821 -38.33 21.77 1.18
C PHE A 821 -37.40 21.39 0.02
N SER A 822 -36.47 22.28 -0.34
CA SER A 822 -35.49 22.01 -1.38
C SER A 822 -34.24 21.31 -0.83
N PHE A 823 -33.50 20.59 -1.67
CA PHE A 823 -32.23 19.94 -1.29
C PHE A 823 -31.30 19.76 -2.49
N ARG A 824 -30.00 19.72 -2.22
CA ARG A 824 -28.95 19.56 -3.23
C ARG A 824 -28.77 18.11 -3.65
N HIS A 825 -27.99 17.89 -4.71
CA HIS A 825 -27.57 16.59 -5.23
C HIS A 825 -26.76 15.71 -4.24
N GLY A 826 -26.45 16.22 -3.05
CA GLY A 826 -25.96 15.42 -1.93
C GLY A 826 -27.06 14.58 -1.25
N ILE A 827 -28.33 14.73 -1.67
CA ILE A 827 -29.49 13.97 -1.18
C ILE A 827 -30.17 13.31 -2.39
N TYR A 828 -30.49 12.04 -2.22
CA TYR A 828 -31.30 11.24 -3.13
C TYR A 828 -32.74 11.16 -2.60
N CYS A 829 -33.71 11.37 -3.49
CA CYS A 829 -35.13 11.36 -3.14
C CYS A 829 -35.84 10.21 -3.84
N ILE A 830 -36.63 9.47 -3.08
CA ILE A 830 -37.55 8.44 -3.55
C ILE A 830 -38.97 8.93 -3.22
N PRO A 831 -39.73 9.39 -4.22
CA PRO A 831 -41.16 9.68 -4.04
C PRO A 831 -41.92 8.39 -3.69
N THR A 832 -42.77 8.45 -2.66
CA THR A 832 -43.51 7.30 -2.14
C THR A 832 -45.02 7.54 -2.08
N ALA A 833 -45.54 8.55 -2.80
CA ALA A 833 -46.96 8.90 -2.78
C ALA A 833 -47.88 7.77 -3.28
N HIS A 834 -47.36 6.85 -4.11
CA HIS A 834 -48.06 5.66 -4.58
C HIS A 834 -48.06 4.51 -3.56
N LEU A 835 -47.28 4.61 -2.49
CA LEU A 835 -47.23 3.63 -1.41
C LEU A 835 -48.12 4.09 -0.24
N SER A 836 -48.65 3.13 0.51
CA SER A 836 -49.31 3.43 1.77
C SER A 836 -48.31 4.01 2.78
N GLN A 837 -48.80 4.79 3.73
CA GLN A 837 -47.96 5.31 4.82
C GLN A 837 -47.27 4.17 5.59
N HIS A 838 -47.94 3.02 5.73
CA HIS A 838 -47.38 1.84 6.38
C HIS A 838 -46.15 1.31 5.61
N GLU A 839 -46.28 1.08 4.30
CA GLU A 839 -45.17 0.59 3.46
C GLU A 839 -43.99 1.56 3.41
N ALA A 840 -44.25 2.87 3.32
CA ALA A 840 -43.20 3.88 3.34
C ALA A 840 -42.45 3.93 4.69
N ILE A 841 -43.14 3.68 5.81
CA ILE A 841 -42.51 3.56 7.13
C ILE A 841 -41.65 2.28 7.21
N LEU A 842 -42.09 1.17 6.62
CA LEU A 842 -41.27 -0.06 6.55
C LEU A 842 -39.96 0.20 5.79
N MET A 843 -40.00 0.89 4.65
CA MET A 843 -38.79 1.29 3.91
C MET A 843 -37.82 2.10 4.78
N LEU A 844 -38.33 3.08 5.55
CA LEU A 844 -37.50 3.84 6.48
C LEU A 844 -36.93 2.97 7.60
N GLY A 845 -37.73 2.03 8.13
CA GLY A 845 -37.32 1.06 9.14
C GLY A 845 -36.14 0.20 8.70
N VAL A 846 -36.16 -0.29 7.45
CA VAL A 846 -35.03 -1.05 6.87
C VAL A 846 -33.76 -0.20 6.84
N LEU A 847 -33.82 1.05 6.36
CA LEU A 847 -32.64 1.93 6.30
C LEU A 847 -32.09 2.31 7.67
N TRP A 848 -32.93 2.34 8.71
CA TRP A 848 -32.49 2.61 10.08
C TRP A 848 -31.95 1.39 10.81
N SER A 849 -32.39 0.19 10.41
CA SER A 849 -31.97 -1.06 11.03
C SER A 849 -30.47 -1.34 10.86
N SER A 850 -29.90 -2.09 11.80
CA SER A 850 -28.54 -2.64 11.69
C SER A 850 -28.37 -3.52 10.46
N LEU A 851 -29.38 -4.32 10.09
CA LEU A 851 -29.36 -5.17 8.89
C LEU A 851 -29.25 -4.35 7.60
N GLY A 852 -30.13 -3.37 7.39
CA GLY A 852 -30.15 -2.57 6.17
C GLY A 852 -28.86 -1.76 5.99
N ARG A 853 -28.35 -1.17 7.08
CA ARG A 853 -27.05 -0.47 7.05
C ARG A 853 -25.88 -1.41 6.80
N TYR A 854 -25.90 -2.62 7.37
CA TYR A 854 -24.89 -3.65 7.16
C TYR A 854 -24.86 -4.07 5.68
N LEU A 855 -26.03 -4.31 5.05
CA LEU A 855 -26.12 -4.65 3.64
C LEU A 855 -25.60 -3.54 2.73
N LEU A 856 -25.92 -2.27 3.04
CA LEU A 856 -25.36 -1.13 2.32
C LEU A 856 -23.84 -1.09 2.42
N PHE A 857 -23.26 -1.34 3.60
CA PHE A 857 -21.80 -1.42 3.75
C PHE A 857 -21.19 -2.58 2.93
N MET A 858 -21.84 -3.73 2.92
CA MET A 858 -21.37 -4.94 2.20
C MET A 858 -21.51 -4.85 0.69
N THR A 859 -22.34 -3.95 0.15
CA THR A 859 -22.66 -3.91 -1.29
C THR A 859 -22.36 -2.58 -1.97
N ALA A 860 -22.34 -1.45 -1.25
CA ALA A 860 -22.13 -0.14 -1.85
C ALA A 860 -20.68 0.07 -2.30
N GLY A 861 -20.45 0.23 -3.61
CA GLY A 861 -19.09 0.27 -4.18
C GLY A 861 -18.21 1.43 -3.69
N ASN A 862 -18.79 2.51 -3.17
CA ASN A 862 -18.06 3.70 -2.69
C ASN A 862 -17.89 3.78 -1.17
N TRP A 863 -18.70 3.07 -0.37
CA TRP A 863 -18.50 2.97 1.08
C TRP A 863 -17.30 2.04 1.33
N GLY A 864 -16.26 2.51 2.01
CA GLY A 864 -14.97 1.80 2.07
C GLY A 864 -13.90 2.33 1.11
N GLY A 865 -14.23 3.33 0.29
CA GLY A 865 -13.41 3.81 -0.82
C GLY A 865 -12.77 5.18 -0.61
N TRP A 866 -12.71 5.97 -1.71
CA TRP A 866 -12.16 7.34 -1.73
C TRP A 866 -12.99 8.32 -0.89
N HIS A 867 -14.32 8.14 -0.94
CA HIS A 867 -15.31 8.95 -0.26
C HIS A 867 -16.45 8.02 0.16
N ASP A 868 -16.70 7.90 1.47
CA ASP A 868 -17.78 7.06 1.98
C ASP A 868 -19.14 7.61 1.58
N GLN A 869 -19.73 6.96 0.57
CA GLN A 869 -20.96 7.38 -0.07
C GLN A 869 -21.79 6.19 -0.53
N VAL A 870 -23.10 6.38 -0.57
CA VAL A 870 -24.05 5.47 -1.21
C VAL A 870 -24.62 6.13 -2.48
N THR A 871 -24.67 5.39 -3.58
CA THR A 871 -25.25 5.83 -4.84
C THR A 871 -26.74 5.52 -4.88
N SER A 872 -27.46 6.14 -5.83
CA SER A 872 -28.86 5.82 -6.09
C SER A 872 -29.08 4.32 -6.34
N ARG A 873 -28.15 3.67 -7.04
CA ARG A 873 -28.24 2.24 -7.34
C ARG A 873 -28.07 1.38 -6.08
N ASP A 874 -27.16 1.77 -5.19
CA ASP A 874 -26.95 1.06 -3.91
C ASP A 874 -28.23 1.12 -3.07
N VAL A 875 -28.84 2.31 -2.97
CA VAL A 875 -30.11 2.50 -2.25
C VAL A 875 -31.25 1.69 -2.87
N LEU A 876 -31.41 1.74 -4.20
CA LEU A 876 -32.50 1.04 -4.88
C LEU A 876 -32.37 -0.49 -4.82
N ARG A 877 -31.17 -1.04 -4.59
CA ARG A 877 -30.96 -2.48 -4.36
C ARG A 877 -31.30 -2.94 -2.94
N THR A 878 -31.64 -2.03 -2.04
CA THR A 878 -31.97 -2.39 -0.65
C THR A 878 -33.20 -3.30 -0.63
N PRO A 879 -33.14 -4.47 0.06
CA PRO A 879 -34.27 -5.40 0.11
C PRO A 879 -35.41 -4.85 0.97
N LEU A 880 -36.63 -5.25 0.63
CA LEU A 880 -37.87 -4.84 1.28
C LEU A 880 -38.87 -5.99 1.25
N ARG A 881 -39.43 -6.32 2.41
CA ARG A 881 -40.49 -7.30 2.51
C ARG A 881 -41.81 -6.61 2.86
N LEU A 882 -42.73 -6.59 1.90
CA LEU A 882 -44.09 -6.01 2.06
C LEU A 882 -45.18 -7.08 2.23
N LYS A 883 -44.84 -8.34 1.94
CA LYS A 883 -45.74 -9.49 2.00
C LYS A 883 -44.99 -10.66 2.65
N PRO A 884 -45.70 -11.60 3.30
CA PRO A 884 -45.06 -12.79 3.86
C PRO A 884 -44.31 -13.56 2.77
N SER A 885 -43.12 -14.05 3.13
CA SER A 885 -42.34 -14.98 2.31
C SER A 885 -43.02 -16.35 2.24
N TRP A 886 -42.50 -17.22 1.37
CA TRP A 886 -42.92 -18.60 1.34
C TRP A 886 -42.46 -19.31 2.63
N GLY A 887 -43.42 -19.69 3.49
CA GLY A 887 -43.17 -20.34 4.78
C GLY A 887 -43.50 -19.46 6.00
N MET A 888 -43.53 -18.13 5.84
CA MET A 888 -43.92 -17.20 6.91
C MET A 888 -45.44 -17.05 6.99
N SER A 889 -46.02 -17.17 8.19
CA SER A 889 -47.44 -16.92 8.36
C SER A 889 -47.76 -15.43 8.18
N LYS A 890 -48.95 -15.11 7.66
CA LYS A 890 -49.41 -13.72 7.55
C LYS A 890 -49.43 -13.02 8.93
N SER A 891 -49.78 -13.76 9.98
CA SER A 891 -49.82 -13.22 11.35
C SER A 891 -48.43 -12.77 11.82
N ASP A 892 -47.41 -13.59 11.58
CA ASP A 892 -46.03 -13.28 12.00
C ASP A 892 -45.47 -12.09 11.21
N HIS A 893 -45.77 -12.05 9.90
CA HIS A 893 -45.41 -10.92 9.04
C HIS A 893 -46.04 -9.61 9.56
N ASP A 894 -47.36 -9.63 9.77
CA ASP A 894 -48.10 -8.44 10.19
C ASP A 894 -47.69 -7.99 11.60
N ASP A 895 -47.37 -8.91 12.51
CA ASP A 895 -46.80 -8.58 13.83
C ASP A 895 -45.44 -7.86 13.70
N ALA A 896 -44.51 -8.44 12.94
CA ALA A 896 -43.18 -7.85 12.73
C ALA A 896 -43.29 -6.46 12.08
N ALA A 897 -44.10 -6.31 11.03
CA ALA A 897 -44.35 -5.05 10.35
C ALA A 897 -44.94 -3.98 11.30
N ASN A 898 -45.92 -4.36 12.14
CA ASN A 898 -46.51 -3.46 13.13
C ASN A 898 -45.50 -3.02 14.20
N ARG A 899 -44.64 -3.94 14.67
CA ARG A 899 -43.55 -3.61 15.61
C ARG A 899 -42.56 -2.61 15.00
N ILE A 900 -42.20 -2.78 13.72
CA ILE A 900 -41.35 -1.84 12.99
C ILE A 900 -42.01 -0.46 12.93
N VAL A 901 -43.27 -0.37 12.47
CA VAL A 901 -43.98 0.91 12.34
C VAL A 901 -44.07 1.63 13.68
N LYS A 902 -44.35 0.91 14.76
CA LYS A 902 -44.39 1.46 16.12
C LYS A 902 -43.03 2.02 16.56
N ALA A 903 -41.94 1.29 16.30
CA ALA A 903 -40.59 1.72 16.65
C ALA A 903 -40.14 2.94 15.83
N VAL A 904 -40.39 2.93 14.51
CA VAL A 904 -40.03 4.02 13.61
C VAL A 904 -40.80 5.30 13.94
N ASN A 905 -42.12 5.23 14.16
CA ASN A 905 -42.90 6.41 14.53
C ASN A 905 -42.42 7.02 15.84
N TYR A 906 -42.12 6.20 16.84
CA TYR A 906 -41.54 6.67 18.09
C TYR A 906 -40.22 7.44 17.87
N LEU A 907 -39.31 6.90 17.06
CA LEU A 907 -38.02 7.52 16.75
C LEU A 907 -38.17 8.80 15.90
N ARG A 908 -39.22 8.91 15.09
CA ARG A 908 -39.54 10.13 14.32
C ARG A 908 -40.06 11.27 15.18
N GLU A 909 -40.75 10.95 16.28
CA GLU A 909 -41.37 11.95 17.15
C GLU A 909 -40.42 12.52 18.20
N LYS A 910 -39.46 11.72 18.69
CA LYS A 910 -38.53 12.16 19.73
C LYS A 910 -37.17 12.58 19.13
N PRO A 911 -36.67 13.80 19.40
CA PRO A 911 -35.31 14.17 19.05
C PRO A 911 -34.28 13.41 19.89
N VAL A 912 -33.11 13.21 19.30
CA VAL A 912 -31.95 12.65 20.00
C VAL A 912 -31.52 13.61 21.10
N GLN A 913 -31.68 13.21 22.35
CA GLN A 913 -31.03 13.89 23.48
C GLN A 913 -29.62 13.31 23.61
N GLN A 914 -28.60 14.11 23.30
CA GLN A 914 -27.20 13.73 23.55
C GLN A 914 -26.96 13.72 25.07
N ARG A 915 -26.32 12.66 25.59
CA ARG A 915 -25.78 12.72 26.96
C ARG A 915 -24.80 13.89 27.05
N GLN A 916 -25.00 14.80 28.00
CA GLN A 916 -23.94 15.73 28.41
C GLN A 916 -22.87 14.89 29.11
N SER A 917 -21.65 14.84 28.55
CA SER A 917 -20.52 14.21 29.25
C SER A 917 -20.27 14.99 30.54
N GLN A 918 -20.32 14.31 31.69
CA GLN A 918 -20.01 14.94 32.96
C GLN A 918 -18.51 14.83 33.29
N SER A 919 -17.77 13.99 32.55
CA SER A 919 -16.34 13.74 32.72
C SER A 919 -15.57 13.76 31.39
N MET A 920 -14.29 14.14 31.47
CA MET A 920 -13.31 14.07 30.35
C MET A 920 -12.99 12.63 29.93
N PHE A 921 -13.41 11.63 30.72
CA PHE A 921 -13.23 10.19 30.48
C PHE A 921 -14.50 9.48 30.00
N ASP A 922 -15.61 10.21 29.82
CA ASP A 922 -16.85 9.62 29.28
C ASP A 922 -16.69 9.38 27.77
N GLU A 923 -17.11 8.20 27.29
CA GLU A 923 -17.20 7.92 25.85
C GLU A 923 -18.01 9.02 25.12
N PRO A 924 -17.65 9.38 23.87
CA PRO A 924 -18.38 10.39 23.11
C PRO A 924 -19.87 10.04 23.04
N ALA A 925 -20.72 11.05 23.26
CA ALA A 925 -22.15 10.92 23.53
C ALA A 925 -22.86 9.85 22.68
N LYS A 926 -23.10 8.68 23.29
CA LYS A 926 -24.08 7.71 22.81
C LYS A 926 -25.50 8.26 22.99
N TYR A 927 -26.42 7.71 22.20
CA TYR A 927 -27.85 7.96 22.34
C TYR A 927 -28.29 7.76 23.80
N ASN A 928 -29.37 8.42 24.24
CA ASN A 928 -29.93 8.08 25.55
C ASN A 928 -30.35 6.59 25.58
N ASP A 929 -30.36 5.98 26.77
CA ASP A 929 -30.63 4.53 26.91
C ASP A 929 -31.99 4.12 26.33
N GLU A 930 -32.97 5.04 26.32
CA GLU A 930 -34.30 4.83 25.74
C GLU A 930 -34.26 4.71 24.20
N HIS A 931 -33.44 5.51 23.51
CA HIS A 931 -33.26 5.44 22.05
C HIS A 931 -32.54 4.15 21.63
N GLU A 932 -31.49 3.75 22.36
CA GLU A 932 -30.77 2.50 22.09
C GLU A 932 -31.69 1.29 22.22
N GLN A 933 -32.52 1.26 23.29
CA GLN A 933 -33.53 0.20 23.47
C GLN A 933 -34.55 0.16 22.33
N LYS A 934 -34.91 1.31 21.76
CA LYS A 934 -35.88 1.39 20.66
C LYS A 934 -35.27 0.96 19.33
N LEU A 935 -34.00 1.28 19.09
CA LEU A 935 -33.25 0.75 17.96
C LEU A 935 -33.07 -0.77 18.05
N ALA A 936 -32.76 -1.31 19.23
CA ALA A 936 -32.69 -2.75 19.44
C ALA A 936 -34.05 -3.44 19.16
N LYS A 937 -35.17 -2.82 19.55
CA LYS A 937 -36.52 -3.32 19.22
C LYS A 937 -36.83 -3.25 17.72
N LEU A 938 -36.39 -2.19 17.04
CA LEU A 938 -36.49 -2.06 15.59
C LEU A 938 -35.70 -3.19 14.91
N ASP A 939 -34.46 -3.40 15.32
CA ASP A 939 -33.58 -4.44 14.77
C ASP A 939 -34.17 -5.85 14.97
N ALA A 940 -34.66 -6.16 16.17
CA ALA A 940 -35.33 -7.43 16.42
C ALA A 940 -36.55 -7.64 15.50
N ALA A 941 -37.37 -6.62 15.32
CA ALA A 941 -38.54 -6.71 14.44
C ALA A 941 -38.16 -6.83 12.95
N ILE A 942 -37.07 -6.19 12.53
CA ILE A 942 -36.53 -6.32 11.16
C ILE A 942 -35.94 -7.72 10.96
N PHE A 943 -35.21 -8.26 11.94
CA PHE A 943 -34.70 -9.63 11.88
C PHE A 943 -35.83 -10.65 11.78
N ASP A 944 -36.92 -10.46 12.53
CA ASP A 944 -38.10 -11.33 12.42
C ASP A 944 -38.78 -11.18 11.06
N LEU A 945 -38.92 -9.94 10.55
CA LEU A 945 -39.52 -9.68 9.25
C LEU A 945 -38.78 -10.42 8.12
N PHE A 946 -37.44 -10.39 8.11
CA PHE A 946 -36.60 -11.04 7.08
C PHE A 946 -36.18 -12.48 7.43
N GLU A 947 -36.75 -13.05 8.50
CA GLU A 947 -36.45 -14.40 9.00
C GLU A 947 -34.93 -14.63 9.18
N VAL A 948 -34.24 -13.61 9.71
CA VAL A 948 -32.80 -13.66 9.98
C VAL A 948 -32.55 -14.63 11.12
N SER A 949 -31.82 -15.70 10.81
CA SER A 949 -31.46 -16.76 11.74
C SER A 949 -30.54 -16.25 12.86
N LYS A 950 -30.44 -16.98 13.96
CA LYS A 950 -29.54 -16.64 15.09
C LYS A 950 -28.10 -16.42 14.61
N ALA A 951 -27.60 -17.27 13.70
CA ALA A 951 -26.25 -17.16 13.16
C ALA A 951 -26.05 -15.89 12.30
N GLU A 952 -27.04 -15.53 11.49
CA GLU A 952 -27.00 -14.29 10.70
C GLU A 952 -27.15 -13.03 11.58
N ARG A 953 -27.92 -13.11 12.68
CA ARG A 953 -27.99 -12.04 13.68
C ARG A 953 -26.64 -11.83 14.35
N ASP A 954 -25.98 -12.91 14.79
CA ASP A 954 -24.63 -12.86 15.35
C ASP A 954 -23.65 -12.16 14.39
N LEU A 955 -23.75 -12.43 13.09
CA LEU A 955 -22.92 -11.82 12.04
C LEU A 955 -23.11 -10.31 11.95
N VAL A 956 -24.36 -9.84 11.88
CA VAL A 956 -24.68 -8.41 11.80
C VAL A 956 -24.30 -7.69 13.09
N GLU A 957 -24.58 -8.29 14.25
CA GLU A 957 -24.28 -7.71 15.56
C GLU A 957 -22.76 -7.64 15.80
N ASP A 958 -22.00 -8.68 15.47
CA ASP A 958 -20.54 -8.70 15.56
C ASP A 958 -19.90 -7.64 14.66
N PHE A 959 -20.48 -7.42 13.48
CA PHE A 959 -20.03 -6.36 12.59
C PHE A 959 -20.12 -4.99 13.27
N TRP A 960 -21.28 -4.65 13.85
CA TRP A 960 -21.48 -3.36 14.50
C TRP A 960 -20.73 -3.21 15.83
N ALA A 961 -20.54 -4.31 16.56
CA ALA A 961 -19.85 -4.31 17.84
C ALA A 961 -18.33 -4.15 17.71
N GLU A 962 -17.71 -4.80 16.71
CA GLU A 962 -16.24 -4.87 16.61
C GLU A 962 -15.73 -4.35 15.26
N SER A 963 -16.29 -4.83 14.14
CA SER A 963 -15.74 -4.54 12.81
C SER A 963 -15.94 -3.10 12.32
N HIS A 964 -17.10 -2.51 12.58
CA HIS A 964 -17.46 -1.18 12.13
C HIS A 964 -16.55 -0.12 12.79
N GLU A 965 -16.29 -0.24 14.09
CA GLU A 965 -15.35 0.65 14.78
C GLU A 965 -13.92 0.47 14.25
N LEU A 966 -13.48 -0.77 14.02
CA LEU A 966 -12.18 -1.08 13.42
C LEU A 966 -12.00 -0.40 12.05
N TYR A 967 -13.05 -0.36 11.23
CA TYR A 967 -13.02 0.34 9.93
C TYR A 967 -12.62 1.82 10.10
N TRP A 968 -13.25 2.54 11.03
CA TRP A 968 -13.03 3.97 11.23
C TRP A 968 -11.79 4.31 12.06
N LYS A 969 -11.64 3.66 13.22
CA LYS A 969 -10.59 3.99 14.21
C LYS A 969 -9.28 3.22 13.97
N GLY A 970 -9.31 2.11 13.23
CA GLY A 970 -8.09 1.32 12.97
C GLY A 970 -7.49 0.76 14.25
N ALA A 971 -6.20 1.03 14.50
CA ALA A 971 -5.48 0.51 15.67
C ALA A 971 -6.07 0.97 17.01
N GLU A 972 -6.71 2.14 17.03
CA GLU A 972 -7.35 2.74 18.22
C GLU A 972 -8.72 2.14 18.54
N ALA A 973 -9.25 1.23 17.72
CA ALA A 973 -10.55 0.60 17.96
C ALA A 973 -10.51 -0.35 19.16
N HIS A 974 -11.61 -0.45 19.92
CA HIS A 974 -11.70 -1.44 21.00
C HIS A 974 -11.55 -2.88 20.48
N ALA A 975 -11.92 -3.12 19.23
CA ALA A 975 -11.76 -4.39 18.53
C ALA A 975 -10.33 -4.98 18.52
N THR A 976 -9.29 -4.14 18.66
CA THR A 976 -7.88 -4.56 18.72
C THR A 976 -7.39 -4.81 20.15
N SER A 977 -8.17 -4.41 21.17
CA SER A 977 -7.81 -4.60 22.57
C SER A 977 -7.82 -6.07 23.00
N ARG A 978 -7.06 -6.36 24.06
CA ARG A 978 -7.01 -7.68 24.70
C ARG A 978 -8.37 -8.01 25.34
N LEU A 979 -8.77 -9.27 25.29
CA LEU A 979 -9.96 -9.76 25.97
C LEU A 979 -9.78 -9.74 27.49
N GLN A 980 -10.87 -9.45 28.19
CA GLN A 980 -11.00 -9.74 29.61
C GLN A 980 -11.51 -11.18 29.76
N LEU A 981 -10.84 -11.97 30.61
CA LEU A 981 -11.30 -13.32 30.91
C LEU A 981 -12.58 -13.29 31.76
N PRO A 982 -13.49 -14.25 31.55
CA PRO A 982 -14.60 -14.49 32.46
C PRO A 982 -14.12 -14.89 33.86
N GLU A 983 -14.97 -14.67 34.88
CA GLU A 983 -14.67 -15.04 36.28
C GLU A 983 -14.35 -16.54 36.43
N PHE A 984 -14.98 -17.38 35.61
CA PHE A 984 -14.70 -18.81 35.53
C PHE A 984 -13.97 -19.12 34.23
N THR A 985 -12.88 -19.87 34.32
CA THR A 985 -12.08 -20.30 33.15
C THR A 985 -12.45 -21.69 32.66
N ARG A 986 -13.46 -22.33 33.25
CA ARG A 986 -14.02 -23.60 32.82
C ARG A 986 -15.50 -23.70 33.16
N GLY A 987 -16.22 -24.53 32.42
CA GLY A 987 -17.61 -24.84 32.70
C GLY A 987 -18.25 -25.65 31.58
N SER A 988 -19.56 -25.74 31.62
CA SER A 988 -20.43 -26.34 30.62
C SER A 988 -21.30 -25.25 29.95
N ARG A 989 -22.17 -25.66 29.04
CA ARG A 989 -23.18 -24.74 28.46
C ARG A 989 -24.15 -24.18 29.51
N ALA A 990 -24.41 -24.91 30.61
CA ALA A 990 -25.30 -24.49 31.69
C ALA A 990 -24.71 -23.40 32.58
N ASP A 991 -23.38 -23.30 32.63
CA ASP A 991 -22.65 -22.28 33.41
C ASP A 991 -22.55 -20.93 32.68
N LEU A 992 -22.98 -20.89 31.42
CA LEU A 992 -22.96 -19.68 30.60
C LEU A 992 -24.32 -18.97 30.63
N PRO A 993 -24.35 -17.62 30.66
CA PRO A 993 -25.60 -16.87 30.73
C PRO A 993 -26.48 -17.15 29.51
N GLU A 994 -27.80 -17.18 29.71
CA GLU A 994 -28.74 -17.15 28.60
C GLU A 994 -28.61 -15.84 27.80
N ALA A 995 -28.91 -15.89 26.50
CA ALA A 995 -28.84 -14.73 25.64
C ALA A 995 -29.80 -13.63 26.13
N PRO A 996 -29.39 -12.35 26.18
CA PRO A 996 -28.15 -11.78 25.64
C PRO A 996 -26.96 -11.83 26.61
N CYS A 997 -25.86 -12.47 26.20
CA CYS A 997 -24.62 -12.52 26.98
C CYS A 997 -23.80 -11.23 26.80
N ARG A 998 -23.35 -10.61 27.90
CA ARG A 998 -22.39 -9.50 27.86
C ARG A 998 -20.96 -10.04 27.84
N GLY A 999 -20.16 -9.65 26.84
CA GLY A 999 -18.75 -10.03 26.72
C GLY A 999 -18.45 -10.90 25.49
N THR A 1000 -17.43 -10.50 24.73
CA THR A 1000 -17.10 -11.08 23.41
C THR A 1000 -16.74 -12.57 23.50
N LEU A 1001 -15.88 -12.96 24.46
CA LEU A 1001 -15.49 -14.37 24.65
C LEU A 1001 -16.65 -15.26 25.13
N LEU A 1002 -17.53 -14.75 26.00
CA LEU A 1002 -18.71 -15.51 26.44
C LEU A 1002 -19.66 -15.79 25.27
N ARG A 1003 -19.89 -14.78 24.41
CA ARG A 1003 -20.68 -14.96 23.17
C ARG A 1003 -20.05 -15.98 22.22
N TYR A 1004 -18.72 -15.99 22.10
CA TYR A 1004 -17.98 -17.02 21.36
C TYR A 1004 -18.24 -18.42 21.91
N LEU A 1005 -18.09 -18.61 23.24
CA LEU A 1005 -18.30 -19.92 23.88
C LEU A 1005 -19.74 -20.42 23.66
N CYS A 1006 -20.74 -19.57 23.89
CA CYS A 1006 -22.15 -19.92 23.65
C CYS A 1006 -22.39 -20.32 22.18
N ALA A 1007 -21.91 -19.53 21.22
CA ALA A 1007 -22.12 -19.80 19.81
C ALA A 1007 -21.44 -21.08 19.33
N PHE A 1008 -20.24 -21.39 19.83
CA PHE A 1008 -19.52 -22.62 19.50
C PHE A 1008 -20.23 -23.86 20.05
N LEU A 1009 -20.61 -23.82 21.34
CA LEU A 1009 -21.31 -24.92 21.99
C LEU A 1009 -22.66 -25.17 21.31
N ASP A 1010 -23.46 -24.13 21.11
CA ASP A 1010 -24.77 -24.21 20.44
C ASP A 1010 -24.63 -24.79 19.01
N ALA A 1011 -23.54 -24.46 18.28
CA ALA A 1011 -23.30 -24.99 16.94
C ALA A 1011 -22.97 -26.49 16.96
N TRP A 1012 -22.26 -26.97 17.99
CA TRP A 1012 -21.87 -28.38 18.11
C TRP A 1012 -22.93 -29.26 18.75
N THR A 1013 -23.81 -28.73 19.62
CA THR A 1013 -24.87 -29.51 20.28
C THR A 1013 -25.71 -30.31 19.27
N ALA A 1014 -26.00 -29.75 18.08
CA ALA A 1014 -26.77 -30.43 17.05
C ALA A 1014 -26.06 -31.64 16.40
N TYR A 1015 -24.74 -31.76 16.56
CA TYR A 1015 -23.92 -32.83 15.98
C TYR A 1015 -23.49 -33.89 17.02
N LEU A 1016 -23.76 -33.64 18.30
CA LEU A 1016 -23.43 -34.56 19.39
C LEU A 1016 -24.60 -35.52 19.65
N PRO A 1017 -24.34 -36.75 20.12
CA PRO A 1017 -25.39 -37.62 20.65
C PRO A 1017 -26.14 -36.97 21.81
N ASP A 1018 -27.42 -37.31 22.00
CA ASP A 1018 -28.31 -36.70 23.01
C ASP A 1018 -27.77 -36.77 24.45
N ASP A 1019 -26.90 -37.75 24.76
CA ASP A 1019 -26.30 -37.96 26.09
C ASP A 1019 -24.88 -37.38 26.24
N SER A 1020 -24.40 -36.58 25.27
CA SER A 1020 -23.03 -36.04 25.26
C SER A 1020 -23.01 -34.53 25.24
N ASN A 1021 -22.41 -33.89 26.25
CA ASN A 1021 -22.15 -32.44 26.22
C ASN A 1021 -20.66 -32.13 26.06
N LEU A 1022 -20.41 -30.88 25.68
CA LEU A 1022 -19.07 -30.29 25.67
C LEU A 1022 -18.90 -29.39 26.89
N ASN A 1023 -17.86 -29.67 27.66
CA ASN A 1023 -17.28 -28.72 28.61
C ASN A 1023 -16.30 -27.81 27.89
N TRP A 1024 -16.08 -26.62 28.40
CA TRP A 1024 -15.14 -25.65 27.87
C TRP A 1024 -14.11 -25.27 28.92
N GLN A 1025 -12.92 -24.91 28.46
CA GLN A 1025 -11.83 -24.39 29.28
C GLN A 1025 -11.05 -23.33 28.50
N VAL A 1026 -10.61 -22.27 29.19
CA VAL A 1026 -9.85 -21.16 28.62
C VAL A 1026 -8.48 -21.07 29.27
N GLY A 1027 -7.43 -21.04 28.45
CA GLY A 1027 -6.05 -20.81 28.85
C GLY A 1027 -5.44 -19.60 28.13
N MET A 1028 -4.38 -19.03 28.70
CA MET A 1028 -3.62 -17.92 28.10
C MET A 1028 -2.12 -18.22 28.14
N SER A 1029 -1.37 -17.68 27.18
CA SER A 1029 0.08 -17.65 27.27
C SER A 1029 0.55 -16.78 28.45
N PRO A 1030 1.77 -17.00 28.99
CA PRO A 1030 2.35 -16.15 30.02
C PRO A 1030 2.39 -14.66 29.62
N SER A 1031 2.70 -14.37 28.36
CA SER A 1031 2.70 -13.00 27.79
C SER A 1031 1.31 -12.39 27.59
N ARG A 1032 0.25 -13.20 27.73
CA ARG A 1032 -1.15 -12.84 27.48
C ARG A 1032 -1.49 -12.44 26.04
N ASP A 1033 -0.64 -12.77 25.08
CA ASP A 1033 -0.85 -12.48 23.66
C ASP A 1033 -1.60 -13.58 22.92
N LEU A 1034 -1.71 -14.77 23.51
CA LEU A 1034 -2.41 -15.92 22.96
C LEU A 1034 -3.51 -16.39 23.92
N ILE A 1035 -4.67 -16.73 23.36
CA ILE A 1035 -5.75 -17.43 24.07
C ILE A 1035 -5.92 -18.80 23.44
N ALA A 1036 -6.10 -19.81 24.29
CA ALA A 1036 -6.53 -21.15 23.91
C ALA A 1036 -7.90 -21.43 24.51
N VAL A 1037 -8.82 -21.94 23.70
CA VAL A 1037 -10.10 -22.47 24.15
C VAL A 1037 -10.16 -23.95 23.80
N ILE A 1038 -10.39 -24.78 24.81
CA ILE A 1038 -10.49 -26.23 24.71
C ILE A 1038 -11.94 -26.62 25.00
N PHE A 1039 -12.53 -27.44 24.15
CA PHE A 1039 -13.83 -28.05 24.38
C PHE A 1039 -13.64 -29.57 24.53
N THR A 1040 -14.14 -30.18 25.60
CA THR A 1040 -13.97 -31.61 25.90
C THR A 1040 -15.31 -32.30 26.06
N LEU A 1041 -15.44 -33.53 25.57
CA LEU A 1041 -16.64 -34.35 25.73
C LEU A 1041 -16.81 -34.83 27.18
N ASP A 1042 -18.04 -34.84 27.68
CA ASP A 1042 -18.36 -35.40 29.01
C ASP A 1042 -17.83 -36.84 29.19
N GLY A 1043 -17.22 -37.12 30.34
CA GLY A 1043 -16.70 -38.45 30.69
C GLY A 1043 -15.39 -38.84 30.00
N SER A 1044 -14.88 -38.03 29.07
CA SER A 1044 -13.51 -38.16 28.57
C SER A 1044 -12.55 -37.53 29.56
N GLY A 1045 -11.47 -38.24 29.93
CA GLY A 1045 -10.37 -37.70 30.72
C GLY A 1045 -9.52 -36.72 29.91
N GLY A 1046 -10.19 -35.73 29.29
CA GLY A 1046 -9.55 -34.70 28.48
C GLY A 1046 -8.50 -33.95 29.31
N PRO A 1047 -7.53 -33.31 28.64
CA PRO A 1047 -6.44 -32.62 29.34
C PRO A 1047 -7.01 -31.51 30.24
N GLU A 1048 -7.00 -31.73 31.56
CA GLU A 1048 -7.37 -30.71 32.54
C GLU A 1048 -6.27 -29.64 32.60
N LEU A 1049 -6.59 -28.35 32.35
CA LEU A 1049 -5.61 -27.26 32.57
C LEU A 1049 -5.37 -26.92 34.06
N ASN A 1050 -5.84 -27.74 35.01
CA ASN A 1050 -5.59 -27.55 36.45
C ASN A 1050 -4.55 -28.56 36.93
N ASN A 1051 -3.40 -28.04 37.39
CA ASN A 1051 -2.09 -28.70 37.39
C ASN A 1051 -1.65 -29.07 35.97
N PRO A 1052 -1.21 -28.09 35.16
CA PRO A 1052 -0.31 -28.47 34.11
C PRO A 1052 0.88 -29.16 34.85
N PRO A 1053 1.32 -30.39 34.51
CA PRO A 1053 2.78 -30.58 34.51
C PRO A 1053 3.32 -29.38 33.74
N GLU A 1054 4.45 -28.76 34.12
CA GLU A 1054 5.10 -27.51 33.64
C GLU A 1054 5.12 -27.22 32.09
N ASP A 1055 4.13 -27.68 31.35
CA ASP A 1055 4.06 -28.12 29.98
C ASP A 1055 2.99 -27.28 29.27
N TRP A 1056 1.76 -27.05 29.79
CA TRP A 1056 0.76 -26.26 29.04
C TRP A 1056 1.05 -24.76 28.99
N GLN A 1057 1.48 -24.13 30.09
CA GLN A 1057 1.93 -22.72 30.02
C GLN A 1057 3.16 -22.59 29.12
N THR A 1058 4.06 -23.56 29.18
CA THR A 1058 5.24 -23.66 28.32
C THR A 1058 4.84 -23.90 26.85
N ILE A 1059 3.86 -24.76 26.57
CA ILE A 1059 3.32 -25.03 25.23
C ILE A 1059 2.63 -23.78 24.69
N LEU A 1060 1.82 -23.09 25.49
CA LEU A 1060 1.18 -21.83 25.09
C LEU A 1060 2.19 -20.71 24.87
N GLY A 1061 3.25 -20.65 25.67
CA GLY A 1061 4.41 -19.77 25.43
C GLY A 1061 5.06 -20.07 24.07
N ARG A 1062 5.47 -21.32 23.85
CA ARG A 1062 6.05 -21.77 22.56
C ARG A 1062 5.11 -21.55 21.37
N CYS A 1063 3.80 -21.74 21.55
CA CYS A 1063 2.81 -21.48 20.53
C CYS A 1063 2.67 -19.98 20.26
N ALA A 1064 2.72 -19.13 21.29
CA ALA A 1064 2.68 -17.68 21.14
C ALA A 1064 3.89 -17.18 20.35
N ASP A 1065 5.07 -17.75 20.59
CA ASP A 1065 6.28 -17.44 19.83
C ASP A 1065 6.17 -17.92 18.37
N ALA A 1066 5.54 -19.09 18.13
CA ALA A 1066 5.44 -19.68 16.80
C ALA A 1066 4.25 -19.19 15.95
N ILE A 1067 3.28 -18.47 16.52
CA ILE A 1067 2.02 -18.15 15.83
C ILE A 1067 2.19 -17.08 14.76
N ALA A 1068 3.11 -16.14 14.97
CA ALA A 1068 3.47 -15.12 14.00
C ALA A 1068 4.47 -15.71 13.00
N GLN A 1069 4.11 -15.70 11.72
CA GLN A 1069 5.00 -16.16 10.66
C GLN A 1069 5.17 -15.06 9.60
N PRO A 1070 6.39 -14.51 9.45
CA PRO A 1070 6.65 -13.57 8.38
C PRO A 1070 6.58 -14.32 7.04
N VAL A 1071 5.65 -13.92 6.17
CA VAL A 1071 5.60 -14.38 4.77
C VAL A 1071 6.58 -13.57 3.94
N SER A 1072 6.70 -12.28 4.27
CA SER A 1072 7.68 -11.31 3.76
C SER A 1072 7.88 -10.20 4.81
N PRO A 1073 8.89 -9.32 4.66
CA PRO A 1073 9.04 -8.16 5.55
C PRO A 1073 7.80 -7.28 5.65
N ALA A 1074 7.09 -7.15 4.53
CA ALA A 1074 5.86 -6.38 4.44
C ALA A 1074 4.60 -7.19 4.71
N PHE A 1075 4.67 -8.50 4.98
CA PHE A 1075 3.49 -9.36 5.15
C PHE A 1075 3.70 -10.43 6.23
N LEU A 1076 3.06 -10.23 7.38
CA LEU A 1076 3.02 -11.15 8.51
C LEU A 1076 1.68 -11.89 8.52
N VAL A 1077 1.72 -13.22 8.66
CA VAL A 1077 0.52 -14.01 8.98
C VAL A 1077 0.58 -14.49 10.41
N LYS A 1078 -0.41 -14.10 11.22
CA LYS A 1078 -0.63 -14.69 12.54
C LYS A 1078 -1.57 -15.88 12.40
N ARG A 1079 -1.05 -17.10 12.55
CA ARG A 1079 -1.80 -18.34 12.35
C ARG A 1079 -2.94 -18.47 13.37
N THR A 1080 -3.90 -19.33 13.06
CA THR A 1080 -4.91 -19.82 14.00
C THR A 1080 -4.75 -21.32 14.03
N VAL A 1081 -4.62 -21.89 15.22
CA VAL A 1081 -4.50 -23.33 15.40
C VAL A 1081 -5.89 -23.87 15.72
N ARG A 1082 -6.32 -24.86 14.94
CA ARG A 1082 -7.53 -25.63 15.17
C ARG A 1082 -7.14 -27.10 15.17
N ALA A 1083 -7.48 -27.80 16.23
CA ALA A 1083 -7.21 -29.23 16.35
C ALA A 1083 -8.45 -29.95 16.88
N ALA A 1084 -8.73 -31.12 16.31
CA ALA A 1084 -9.69 -32.07 16.84
C ALA A 1084 -8.95 -33.35 17.24
N THR A 1085 -9.16 -33.82 18.47
CA THR A 1085 -8.74 -35.14 18.96
C THR A 1085 -9.93 -36.11 18.90
N ALA A 1086 -9.82 -37.28 19.54
CA ALA A 1086 -10.94 -38.21 19.66
C ALA A 1086 -12.07 -37.66 20.54
N ASP A 1087 -11.73 -36.80 21.51
CA ASP A 1087 -12.60 -36.37 22.61
C ASP A 1087 -12.63 -34.85 22.85
N SER A 1088 -11.80 -34.09 22.12
CA SER A 1088 -11.59 -32.67 22.38
C SER A 1088 -11.43 -31.84 21.11
N PHE A 1089 -11.83 -30.57 21.18
CA PHE A 1089 -11.58 -29.53 20.18
C PHE A 1089 -10.74 -28.44 20.80
N ILE A 1090 -9.70 -27.99 20.10
CA ILE A 1090 -8.78 -26.98 20.58
C ILE A 1090 -8.71 -25.85 19.55
N VAL A 1091 -8.91 -24.62 19.99
CA VAL A 1091 -8.73 -23.42 19.18
C VAL A 1091 -7.76 -22.46 19.87
N LEU A 1092 -6.64 -22.15 19.22
CA LEU A 1092 -5.66 -21.16 19.67
C LEU A 1092 -5.51 -20.03 18.67
N ARG A 1093 -5.58 -18.79 19.15
CA ARG A 1093 -5.36 -17.57 18.35
C ARG A 1093 -4.96 -16.40 19.23
N GLU A 1094 -4.52 -15.34 18.56
CA GLU A 1094 -4.16 -14.07 19.18
C GLU A 1094 -5.27 -13.53 20.10
N ASN A 1095 -4.84 -12.90 21.20
CA ASN A 1095 -5.70 -12.22 22.16
C ASN A 1095 -6.13 -10.83 21.65
N ALA A 1096 -7.09 -10.82 20.71
CA ALA A 1096 -7.75 -9.60 20.25
C ALA A 1096 -9.25 -9.82 20.14
N ARG A 1097 -10.07 -8.90 20.68
CA ARG A 1097 -11.54 -9.03 20.76
C ARG A 1097 -12.20 -9.44 19.46
N ARG A 1098 -11.83 -8.80 18.35
CA ARG A 1098 -12.36 -9.08 17.00
C ARG A 1098 -12.19 -10.52 16.51
N LEU A 1099 -11.27 -11.28 17.11
CA LEU A 1099 -10.95 -12.65 16.69
C LEU A 1099 -11.79 -13.71 17.44
N TRP A 1100 -12.53 -13.31 18.47
CA TRP A 1100 -13.27 -14.18 19.38
C TRP A 1100 -14.74 -13.79 19.45
N THR A 1101 -15.38 -13.59 18.30
CA THR A 1101 -16.80 -13.21 18.21
C THR A 1101 -17.69 -14.45 18.02
N ALA A 1102 -19.02 -14.29 18.16
CA ALA A 1102 -19.95 -15.40 17.95
C ALA A 1102 -19.87 -15.97 16.52
N SER A 1103 -19.68 -15.09 15.53
CA SER A 1103 -19.49 -15.46 14.13
C SER A 1103 -18.18 -16.22 13.91
N ALA A 1104 -17.08 -15.78 14.55
CA ALA A 1104 -15.82 -16.51 14.50
C ALA A 1104 -15.95 -17.92 15.09
N ALA A 1105 -16.70 -18.08 16.20
CA ALA A 1105 -16.99 -19.39 16.78
C ALA A 1105 -17.69 -20.34 15.82
N ARG A 1106 -18.65 -19.84 15.02
CA ARG A 1106 -19.34 -20.65 14.01
C ARG A 1106 -18.40 -21.05 12.87
N GLU A 1107 -17.56 -20.14 12.39
CA GLU A 1107 -16.52 -20.48 11.40
C GLU A 1107 -15.52 -21.53 11.91
N ASP A 1108 -15.16 -21.45 13.20
CA ASP A 1108 -14.28 -22.44 13.84
C ASP A 1108 -14.96 -23.80 13.96
N ALA A 1109 -16.25 -23.82 14.34
CA ALA A 1109 -17.05 -25.05 14.41
C ALA A 1109 -17.15 -25.73 13.04
N ASP A 1110 -17.51 -24.98 11.99
CA ASP A 1110 -17.57 -25.47 10.61
C ASP A 1110 -16.21 -26.03 10.15
N SER A 1111 -15.13 -25.29 10.44
CA SER A 1111 -13.76 -25.70 10.07
C SER A 1111 -13.36 -27.02 10.72
N LEU A 1112 -13.64 -27.18 12.01
CA LEU A 1112 -13.34 -28.39 12.78
C LEU A 1112 -14.20 -29.57 12.33
N PHE A 1113 -15.47 -29.33 11.99
CA PHE A 1113 -16.36 -30.34 11.42
C PHE A 1113 -15.80 -30.88 10.10
N VAL A 1114 -15.39 -30.01 9.17
CA VAL A 1114 -14.77 -30.41 7.90
C VAL A 1114 -13.47 -31.20 8.14
N GLN A 1115 -12.65 -30.77 9.11
CA GLN A 1115 -11.42 -31.46 9.48
C GLN A 1115 -11.71 -32.90 9.94
N LEU A 1116 -12.72 -33.12 10.80
CA LEU A 1116 -13.13 -34.45 11.24
C LEU A 1116 -13.72 -35.29 10.09
N ALA A 1117 -14.60 -34.70 9.28
CA ALA A 1117 -15.22 -35.39 8.15
C ALA A 1117 -14.19 -35.87 7.12
N SER A 1118 -13.13 -35.09 6.89
CA SER A 1118 -12.03 -35.46 5.99
C SER A 1118 -11.19 -36.64 6.51
N ARG A 1119 -11.04 -36.78 7.83
CA ARG A 1119 -10.30 -37.89 8.46
C ARG A 1119 -11.01 -39.23 8.38
N ARG A 1120 -12.35 -39.28 8.26
CA ARG A 1120 -13.11 -40.53 8.10
C ARG A 1120 -12.99 -41.15 6.69
N LYS A 1121 -12.46 -40.40 5.70
CA LYS A 1121 -12.29 -40.87 4.32
C LYS A 1121 -10.90 -41.48 4.04
N ASN A 1122 -9.97 -41.35 4.98
CA ASN A 1122 -8.66 -42.00 4.98
C ASN A 1122 -8.65 -43.07 6.08
#